data_AF-A0A1S3E492-F1
#
_entry.id   AF-A0A1S3E492-F1
#
_cell.length_a   1.000
_cell.length_b   1.000
_cell.length_c   1.000
_cell.angle_alpha   90.00
_cell.angle_beta   90.00
_cell.angle_gamma   90.00
#
_symmetry.space_group_name_H-M   'P 1'
#
loop_
_entity.id
_entity.type
_entity.pdbx_description
1 polymer ?
#
loop_
_entity_poly.entity_id
_entity_poly.type
_entity_poly.pdbx_seq_one_letter_code
_entity_poly.pdbx_strand_id
1 'polypeptide(L)'
;MLFSRIKNVWDVQLRSKGNGQCQMPMPMLSLRNLVFRNTPIKLNPYANVILARQKHSLPIFFITSLFHQLNSPPNLLEAKRLHALLLVLGFFHPTSPHKSLPSQLVNVYVNFGSLHYAFLSFTQLPQKSNLAWNAILRALVGSSHFTHAIQFYHSMLRQGVTPDNYTYPLVLKACSSLRALEIGRWVHHIILYNEGKPNLFVQCAVIDMFVKCGSLEDARSLFDEMPVRDLASWTAMICGTVWNGECLEALALFRKMRSEGLKPDSVIVASVLPVCGRLEALNLGMALQGCALRSGFDSDLYVSNAIIDMYCKCGYPLEADRVFSYMVCRDIVSWSTLIAGYSQNRLYLESFELYVRLVNMGFATNEIIVTSVLSALGKLKLLKQGKEMHNFILKQGLFTDVVVGSAMIDMYANCGSIREAESIFEYMSDKDIMVWNSLIVGYHLVDDFQSVFLTFRKIWVAEHRPNYITLVSVLPMCTQLGALRQGKEIHGYATKSGMGLNVSVGNSLIDMYSKCGFLELGVKVFNQMMVKNVITYNTMISACGTHGLGEKGLAFYEQMKEAGMKPNKVNFISLLSACSHAGLVDRGWLLYNSMINDYGIKPDMEHYSCVVDLIGRTGDLVGAYKFITRMPVIPDANVLGSLLGACRLHNKVELAELLAEHIFQLNIEDSGHYVLLSNLYASGKRWEDMSKVRSLIKDKGLEKKPGCSWIQVGHCIFVFHATSTFHPELAKIEETLDSLFLVMKSEDYMLANLGFCSHVNDQLLT
;
A
#
# COMPACT_ATOMS: atom_id res chain seq x y z
N MET A 1 7.48 8.80 -46.13
CA MET A 1 6.85 7.45 -46.17
C MET A 1 5.94 7.13 -44.97
N LEU A 2 5.95 7.88 -43.85
CA LEU A 2 5.00 7.65 -42.73
C LEU A 2 3.59 8.27 -42.94
N PHE A 3 3.44 9.26 -43.84
CA PHE A 3 2.16 9.92 -44.14
C PHE A 3 1.15 9.05 -44.89
N SER A 4 1.56 7.94 -45.52
CA SER A 4 0.64 7.02 -46.20
C SER A 4 0.06 5.95 -45.27
N ARG A 5 0.69 5.66 -44.12
CA ARG A 5 0.22 4.63 -43.18
C ARG A 5 -0.84 5.13 -42.20
N ILE A 6 -0.94 6.43 -41.94
CA ILE A 6 -2.00 7.02 -41.09
C ILE A 6 -3.36 7.01 -41.79
N LYS A 7 -3.38 7.07 -43.13
CA LYS A 7 -4.62 7.02 -43.92
C LYS A 7 -5.32 5.65 -43.84
N ASN A 8 -4.56 4.57 -43.75
CA ASN A 8 -5.11 3.20 -43.75
C ASN A 8 -5.69 2.75 -42.40
N VAL A 9 -5.31 3.35 -41.27
CA VAL A 9 -5.86 2.96 -39.96
C VAL A 9 -7.24 3.57 -39.73
N TRP A 10 -7.53 4.73 -40.32
CA TRP A 10 -8.85 5.39 -40.20
C TRP A 10 -9.89 4.83 -41.17
N ASP A 11 -9.48 4.22 -42.29
CA ASP A 11 -10.40 3.59 -43.26
C ASP A 11 -10.94 2.21 -42.82
N VAL A 12 -10.31 1.56 -41.83
CA VAL A 12 -10.74 0.24 -41.34
C VAL A 12 -11.90 0.33 -40.34
N GLN A 13 -12.08 1.48 -39.68
CA GLN A 13 -13.13 1.66 -38.65
C GLN A 13 -14.50 2.09 -39.22
N LEU A 14 -14.60 2.32 -40.53
CA LEU A 14 -15.84 2.70 -41.23
C LEU A 14 -16.50 1.55 -42.00
N ARG A 15 -15.95 0.32 -41.97
CA ARG A 15 -16.52 -0.85 -42.69
C ARG A 15 -17.39 -1.79 -41.86
N SER A 16 -17.84 -1.39 -40.67
CA SER A 16 -18.80 -2.18 -39.89
C SER A 16 -19.97 -1.34 -39.39
N LYS A 17 -20.77 -0.80 -40.31
CA LYS A 17 -22.22 -0.57 -40.09
C LYS A 17 -22.91 -0.13 -41.39
N GLY A 18 -23.73 -1.04 -41.91
CA GLY A 18 -25.05 -0.71 -42.46
C GLY A 18 -25.13 -0.18 -43.89
N ASN A 19 -25.44 -1.09 -44.81
CA ASN A 19 -26.10 -0.83 -46.08
C ASN A 19 -27.35 0.05 -45.92
N GLY A 20 -27.55 0.98 -46.86
CA GLY A 20 -28.79 1.73 -47.03
C GLY A 20 -28.67 2.70 -48.20
N GLN A 21 -29.08 2.24 -49.38
CA GLN A 21 -29.15 3.02 -50.62
C GLN A 21 -30.09 4.23 -50.46
N CYS A 22 -29.66 5.41 -50.94
CA CYS A 22 -30.54 6.38 -51.60
C CYS A 22 -29.70 7.30 -52.50
N GLN A 23 -29.77 7.05 -53.81
CA GLN A 23 -29.36 7.98 -54.86
C GLN A 23 -30.39 9.12 -54.95
N MET A 24 -29.94 10.37 -55.08
CA MET A 24 -30.38 11.33 -56.12
C MET A 24 -29.68 12.70 -55.97
N PRO A 25 -29.55 13.47 -57.07
CA PRO A 25 -28.51 14.48 -57.26
C PRO A 25 -28.91 15.89 -56.82
N MET A 26 -27.95 16.69 -56.34
CA MET A 26 -28.14 18.11 -56.03
C MET A 26 -27.89 18.98 -57.28
N PRO A 27 -28.83 19.88 -57.65
CA PRO A 27 -28.68 20.79 -58.79
C PRO A 27 -27.90 22.06 -58.44
N MET A 28 -27.14 22.55 -59.41
CA MET A 28 -26.66 23.93 -59.47
C MET A 28 -27.85 24.89 -59.53
N LEU A 29 -27.98 25.79 -58.56
CA LEU A 29 -28.92 26.93 -58.65
C LEU A 29 -28.30 28.21 -58.10
N SER A 30 -28.48 29.25 -58.90
CA SER A 30 -27.95 30.60 -58.81
C SER A 30 -28.46 31.38 -57.60
N LEU A 31 -27.54 32.07 -56.91
CA LEU A 31 -27.84 33.09 -55.90
C LEU A 31 -28.35 34.38 -56.56
N ARG A 32 -29.67 34.51 -56.68
CA ARG A 32 -30.36 35.82 -56.73
C ARG A 32 -31.66 35.73 -55.94
N ASN A 33 -31.81 36.65 -54.98
CA ASN A 33 -33.00 37.01 -54.21
C ASN A 33 -33.33 36.13 -52.98
N LEU A 34 -32.98 36.65 -51.79
CA LEU A 34 -33.99 36.90 -50.76
C LEU A 34 -33.52 38.02 -49.82
N VAL A 35 -34.35 39.05 -49.66
CA VAL A 35 -34.07 40.36 -49.04
C VAL A 35 -35.06 40.57 -47.88
N PHE A 36 -34.48 40.84 -46.69
CA PHE A 36 -34.87 41.75 -45.59
C PHE A 36 -36.14 41.58 -44.72
N ARG A 37 -35.91 41.71 -43.38
CA ARG A 37 -36.48 42.69 -42.40
C ARG A 37 -36.07 42.23 -40.97
N ASN A 38 -35.48 43.00 -40.04
CA ASN A 38 -35.72 44.36 -39.54
C ASN A 38 -34.42 45.09 -39.06
N THR A 39 -34.46 46.43 -39.08
CA THR A 39 -33.46 47.46 -38.67
C THR A 39 -33.76 48.04 -37.27
N PRO A 40 -33.03 49.04 -36.70
CA PRO A 40 -31.75 49.70 -37.05
C PRO A 40 -30.71 49.71 -35.88
N ILE A 41 -29.40 49.83 -36.10
CA ILE A 41 -28.61 51.08 -36.08
C ILE A 41 -27.26 50.81 -36.78
N LYS A 42 -26.81 51.83 -37.50
CA LYS A 42 -25.80 51.88 -38.56
C LYS A 42 -24.36 51.59 -38.11
N LEU A 43 -23.66 50.73 -38.85
CA LEU A 43 -22.40 51.03 -39.58
C LEU A 43 -22.06 49.83 -40.46
N ASN A 44 -22.38 49.93 -41.76
CA ASN A 44 -22.15 48.90 -42.77
C ASN A 44 -20.65 48.83 -43.14
N PRO A 45 -19.90 47.76 -42.80
CA PRO A 45 -18.48 47.64 -43.15
C PRO A 45 -18.27 47.24 -44.62
N TYR A 46 -19.33 46.80 -45.31
CA TYR A 46 -19.24 46.25 -46.66
C TYR A 46 -19.17 47.32 -47.76
N ALA A 47 -19.50 48.57 -47.46
CA ALA A 47 -19.41 49.67 -48.43
C ALA A 47 -17.95 50.04 -48.79
N ASN A 48 -16.98 49.74 -47.92
CA ASN A 48 -15.57 50.07 -48.14
C ASN A 48 -14.80 49.01 -48.94
N VAL A 49 -15.39 47.85 -49.23
CA VAL A 49 -14.72 46.75 -49.93
C VAL A 49 -14.57 47.04 -51.43
N ILE A 50 -15.42 47.89 -52.01
CA ILE A 50 -15.36 48.23 -53.44
C ILE A 50 -14.36 49.36 -53.73
N LEU A 51 -14.01 50.19 -52.74
CA LEU A 51 -13.04 51.29 -52.90
C LEU A 51 -11.58 50.90 -52.60
N ALA A 52 -11.32 49.75 -51.95
CA ALA A 52 -9.98 49.39 -51.48
C ALA A 52 -9.10 48.62 -52.49
N ARG A 53 -9.51 48.50 -53.77
CA ARG A 53 -8.69 47.86 -54.82
C ARG A 53 -7.60 48.77 -55.40
N GLN A 54 -7.54 50.05 -55.02
CA GLN A 54 -6.51 50.98 -55.48
C GLN A 54 -5.79 51.64 -54.29
N LYS A 55 -4.72 50.98 -53.85
CA LYS A 55 -3.57 51.46 -53.05
C LYS A 55 -3.79 52.19 -51.70
N HIS A 56 -3.10 51.62 -50.70
CA HIS A 56 -2.65 52.13 -49.39
C HIS A 56 -3.62 52.10 -48.20
N SER A 57 -3.29 51.18 -47.28
CA SER A 57 -3.76 51.01 -45.89
C SER A 57 -5.27 50.90 -45.64
N LEU A 58 -5.71 49.69 -45.29
CA LEU A 58 -6.97 49.52 -44.55
C LEU A 58 -6.94 50.39 -43.28
N PRO A 59 -8.02 51.10 -42.93
CA PRO A 59 -8.06 51.94 -41.74
C PRO A 59 -7.72 51.13 -40.48
N ILE A 60 -6.88 51.66 -39.60
CA ILE A 60 -6.49 51.00 -38.33
C ILE A 60 -7.73 50.56 -37.54
N PHE A 61 -8.79 51.38 -37.56
CA PHE A 61 -10.08 51.08 -36.92
C PHE A 61 -10.74 49.79 -37.44
N PHE A 62 -10.65 49.50 -38.74
CA PHE A 62 -11.22 48.29 -39.34
C PHE A 62 -10.46 47.04 -38.90
N ILE A 63 -9.13 47.15 -38.77
CA ILE A 63 -8.24 46.07 -38.34
C ILE A 63 -8.42 45.79 -36.85
N THR A 64 -8.56 46.83 -36.02
CA THR A 64 -8.88 46.68 -34.59
C THR A 64 -10.26 46.09 -34.37
N SER A 65 -11.25 46.44 -35.21
CA SER A 65 -12.58 45.83 -35.18
C SER A 65 -12.55 44.34 -35.55
N LEU A 66 -11.81 43.96 -36.60
CA LEU A 66 -11.60 42.57 -36.98
C LEU A 66 -10.88 41.77 -35.89
N PHE A 67 -9.87 42.36 -35.26
CA PHE A 67 -9.15 41.74 -34.16
C PHE A 67 -10.07 41.53 -32.93
N HIS A 68 -10.91 42.50 -32.61
CA HIS A 68 -11.91 42.37 -31.54
C HIS A 68 -12.95 41.28 -31.85
N GLN A 69 -13.42 41.17 -33.09
CA GLN A 69 -14.36 40.11 -33.50
C GLN A 69 -13.72 38.72 -33.47
N LEU A 70 -12.41 38.62 -33.74
CA LEU A 70 -11.65 37.37 -33.61
C LEU A 70 -11.31 36.99 -32.17
N ASN A 71 -11.31 37.93 -31.22
CA ASN A 71 -11.05 37.59 -29.82
C ASN A 71 -12.21 36.82 -29.17
N SER A 72 -13.43 37.04 -29.61
CA SER A 72 -14.62 36.40 -29.05
C SER A 72 -15.75 36.21 -30.08
N PRO A 73 -15.54 35.41 -31.13
CA PRO A 73 -16.62 35.08 -32.06
C PRO A 73 -17.73 34.29 -31.34
N PRO A 74 -19.02 34.58 -31.60
CA PRO A 74 -20.13 34.01 -30.84
C PRO A 74 -20.37 32.52 -31.15
N ASN A 75 -19.96 32.03 -32.32
CA ASN A 75 -20.10 30.63 -32.72
C ASN A 75 -19.10 30.25 -33.82
N LEU A 76 -18.97 28.94 -34.07
CA LEU A 76 -18.08 28.39 -35.09
C LEU A 76 -18.45 28.85 -36.52
N LEU A 77 -19.72 29.20 -36.77
CA LEU A 77 -20.17 29.70 -38.07
C LEU A 77 -19.62 31.11 -38.35
N GLU A 78 -19.64 32.00 -37.36
CA GLU A 78 -19.02 33.32 -37.44
C GLU A 78 -17.50 33.22 -37.56
N ALA A 79 -16.85 32.29 -36.87
CA ALA A 79 -15.42 32.02 -37.07
C ALA A 79 -15.10 31.61 -38.52
N LYS A 80 -15.95 30.79 -39.16
CA LYS A 80 -15.82 30.42 -40.59
C LYS A 80 -16.09 31.60 -41.53
N ARG A 81 -17.04 32.48 -41.21
CA ARG A 81 -17.30 33.72 -41.97
C ARG A 81 -16.11 34.67 -41.89
N LEU A 82 -15.53 34.85 -40.71
CA LEU A 82 -14.32 35.65 -40.49
C LEU A 82 -13.11 35.03 -41.21
N HIS A 83 -12.96 33.70 -41.21
CA HIS A 83 -11.94 33.01 -41.99
C HIS A 83 -12.08 33.29 -43.49
N ALA A 84 -13.29 33.13 -44.06
CA ALA A 84 -13.54 33.42 -45.46
C ALA A 84 -13.26 34.90 -45.79
N LEU A 85 -13.64 35.82 -44.92
CA LEU A 85 -13.36 37.26 -45.06
C LEU A 85 -11.85 37.54 -45.07
N LEU A 86 -11.08 36.91 -44.18
CA LEU A 86 -9.62 37.06 -44.13
C LEU A 86 -8.93 36.52 -45.39
N LEU A 87 -9.45 35.44 -45.99
CA LEU A 87 -8.97 34.89 -47.27
C LEU A 87 -9.27 35.85 -48.43
N VAL A 88 -10.50 36.36 -48.54
CA VAL A 88 -10.90 37.29 -49.62
C VAL A 88 -10.14 38.61 -49.55
N LEU A 89 -9.86 39.11 -48.35
CA LEU A 89 -9.08 40.34 -48.14
C LEU A 89 -7.56 40.16 -48.31
N GLY A 90 -7.10 38.93 -48.61
CA GLY A 90 -5.69 38.66 -48.92
C GLY A 90 -4.76 38.68 -47.70
N PHE A 91 -5.28 38.54 -46.47
CA PHE A 91 -4.44 38.56 -45.26
C PHE A 91 -3.51 37.35 -45.13
N PHE A 92 -3.78 36.27 -45.87
CA PHE A 92 -2.92 35.09 -45.98
C PHE A 92 -1.81 35.24 -47.03
N HIS A 93 -1.73 36.39 -47.72
CA HIS A 93 -0.67 36.64 -48.70
C HIS A 93 0.68 37.00 -48.01
N PRO A 94 1.84 36.54 -48.53
CA PRO A 94 3.16 36.78 -47.92
C PRO A 94 3.53 38.25 -47.67
N THR A 95 2.96 39.17 -48.45
CA THR A 95 3.21 40.62 -48.39
C THR A 95 2.27 41.39 -47.45
N SER A 96 1.37 40.71 -46.72
CA SER A 96 0.42 41.35 -45.80
C SER A 96 1.10 41.95 -44.55
N PRO A 97 0.81 43.21 -44.19
CA PRO A 97 1.40 43.86 -43.01
C PRO A 97 0.79 43.41 -41.68
N HIS A 98 -0.41 42.79 -41.67
CA HIS A 98 -1.14 42.42 -40.43
C HIS A 98 -1.15 40.91 -40.19
N LYS A 99 0.04 40.36 -39.90
CA LYS A 99 0.29 38.92 -39.75
C LYS A 99 -0.29 38.29 -38.47
N SER A 100 -0.73 39.10 -37.51
CA SER A 100 -1.34 38.64 -36.25
C SER A 100 -2.77 38.13 -36.40
N LEU A 101 -3.54 38.67 -37.35
CA LEU A 101 -4.95 38.34 -37.56
C LEU A 101 -5.18 36.87 -38.00
N PRO A 102 -4.47 36.33 -39.02
CA PRO A 102 -4.54 34.90 -39.36
C PRO A 102 -4.04 33.97 -38.24
N SER A 103 -3.06 34.41 -37.45
CA SER A 103 -2.57 33.64 -36.29
C SER A 103 -3.62 33.55 -35.18
N GLN A 104 -4.37 34.63 -34.94
CA GLN A 104 -5.46 34.68 -33.98
C GLN A 104 -6.63 33.76 -34.38
N LEU A 105 -6.89 33.61 -35.68
CA LEU A 105 -7.89 32.68 -36.19
C LEU A 105 -7.58 31.21 -35.85
N VAL A 106 -6.29 30.82 -35.82
CA VAL A 106 -5.89 29.47 -35.36
C VAL A 106 -6.30 29.27 -33.89
N ASN A 107 -6.07 30.27 -33.03
CA ASN A 107 -6.46 30.24 -31.63
C ASN A 107 -7.99 30.14 -31.45
N VAL A 108 -8.76 30.83 -32.29
CA VAL A 108 -10.23 30.72 -32.32
C VAL A 108 -10.69 29.30 -32.62
N TYR A 109 -10.15 28.65 -33.65
CA TYR A 109 -10.55 27.28 -34.01
C TYR A 109 -10.16 26.26 -32.93
N VAL A 110 -9.03 26.47 -32.25
CA VAL A 110 -8.63 25.66 -31.09
C VAL A 110 -9.63 25.81 -29.94
N ASN A 111 -10.04 27.05 -29.62
CA ASN A 111 -11.01 27.31 -28.55
C ASN A 111 -12.39 26.65 -28.82
N PHE A 112 -12.78 26.50 -30.09
CA PHE A 112 -13.99 25.76 -30.47
C PHE A 112 -13.79 24.23 -30.60
N GLY A 113 -12.64 23.69 -30.18
CA GLY A 113 -12.34 22.25 -30.26
C GLY A 113 -12.16 21.69 -31.68
N SER A 114 -12.09 22.57 -32.70
CA SER A 114 -12.01 22.18 -34.11
C SER A 114 -10.55 22.08 -34.59
N LEU A 115 -9.85 21.05 -34.11
CA LEU A 115 -8.42 20.84 -34.39
C LEU A 115 -8.11 20.74 -35.90
N HIS A 116 -9.01 20.14 -36.69
CA HIS A 116 -8.84 20.04 -38.14
C HIS A 116 -8.78 21.41 -38.85
N TYR A 117 -9.74 22.29 -38.54
CA TYR A 117 -9.76 23.65 -39.11
C TYR A 117 -8.62 24.53 -38.59
N ALA A 118 -8.18 24.30 -37.35
CA ALA A 118 -6.99 24.97 -36.80
C ALA A 118 -5.72 24.58 -37.57
N PHE A 119 -5.49 23.29 -37.82
CA PHE A 119 -4.34 22.82 -38.61
C PHE A 119 -4.40 23.30 -40.07
N LEU A 120 -5.58 23.26 -40.70
CA LEU A 120 -5.74 23.75 -42.07
C LEU A 120 -5.43 25.25 -42.18
N SER A 121 -5.93 26.04 -41.24
CA SER A 121 -5.65 27.49 -41.21
C SER A 121 -4.17 27.76 -40.94
N PHE A 122 -3.53 26.93 -40.12
CA PHE A 122 -2.12 27.03 -39.78
C PHE A 122 -1.17 26.67 -40.93
N THR A 123 -1.50 25.66 -41.73
CA THR A 123 -0.68 25.29 -42.90
C THR A 123 -0.73 26.35 -44.00
N GLN A 124 -1.83 27.11 -44.06
CA GLN A 124 -2.03 28.21 -45.01
C GLN A 124 -1.32 29.51 -44.58
N LEU A 125 -0.72 29.59 -43.39
CA LEU A 125 -0.02 30.79 -42.93
C LEU A 125 1.32 30.99 -43.66
N PRO A 126 1.56 32.17 -44.27
CA PRO A 126 2.81 32.47 -44.98
C PRO A 126 4.02 32.64 -44.03
N GLN A 127 3.79 33.17 -42.83
CA GLN A 127 4.74 33.17 -41.72
C GLN A 127 3.99 32.78 -40.44
N LYS A 128 4.51 31.79 -39.72
CA LYS A 128 3.88 31.21 -38.53
C LYS A 128 4.44 31.91 -37.29
N SER A 129 3.58 32.63 -36.57
CA SER A 129 3.95 33.28 -35.29
C SER A 129 3.95 32.28 -34.14
N ASN A 130 4.66 32.59 -33.05
CA ASN A 130 4.62 31.78 -31.82
C ASN A 130 3.21 31.60 -31.27
N LEU A 131 2.33 32.60 -31.45
CA LEU A 131 0.92 32.51 -31.05
C LEU A 131 0.19 31.36 -31.76
N ALA A 132 0.42 31.19 -33.07
CA ALA A 132 -0.19 30.11 -33.85
C ALA A 132 0.39 28.73 -33.48
N TRP A 133 1.70 28.65 -33.23
CA TRP A 133 2.36 27.43 -32.75
C TRP A 133 1.84 27.02 -31.37
N ASN A 134 1.78 27.96 -30.43
CA ASN A 134 1.32 27.74 -29.06
C ASN A 134 -0.15 27.35 -28.99
N ALA A 135 -1.00 27.89 -29.87
CA ALA A 135 -2.40 27.49 -29.97
C ALA A 135 -2.54 26.00 -30.31
N ILE A 136 -1.80 25.51 -31.30
CA ILE A 136 -1.83 24.09 -31.68
C ILE A 136 -1.20 23.20 -30.62
N LEU A 137 -0.04 23.60 -30.06
CA LEU A 137 0.59 22.85 -28.96
C LEU A 137 -0.37 22.72 -27.77
N ARG A 138 -1.06 23.79 -27.39
CA ARG A 138 -2.06 23.77 -26.31
C ARG A 138 -3.21 22.82 -26.63
N ALA A 139 -3.67 22.79 -27.88
CA ALA A 139 -4.73 21.88 -28.32
C ALA A 139 -4.27 20.40 -28.27
N LEU A 140 -3.04 20.10 -28.69
CA LEU A 140 -2.48 18.75 -28.66
C LEU A 140 -2.26 18.27 -27.22
N VAL A 141 -1.74 19.12 -26.35
CA VAL A 141 -1.56 18.80 -24.91
C VAL A 141 -2.90 18.64 -24.21
N GLY A 142 -3.87 19.53 -24.47
CA GLY A 142 -5.21 19.46 -23.88
C GLY A 142 -6.03 18.25 -24.35
N SER A 143 -5.71 17.67 -25.50
CA SER A 143 -6.31 16.43 -26.01
C SER A 143 -5.50 15.17 -25.70
N SER A 144 -4.50 15.26 -24.81
CA SER A 144 -3.62 14.16 -24.39
C SER A 144 -2.77 13.52 -25.50
N HIS A 145 -2.60 14.19 -26.65
CA HIS A 145 -1.74 13.73 -27.75
C HIS A 145 -0.28 14.16 -27.54
N PHE A 146 0.31 13.78 -26.41
CA PHE A 146 1.62 14.29 -25.96
C PHE A 146 2.78 13.97 -26.91
N THR A 147 2.78 12.80 -27.55
CA THR A 147 3.81 12.39 -28.52
C THR A 147 3.81 13.30 -29.75
N HIS A 148 2.62 13.63 -30.26
CA HIS A 148 2.42 14.55 -31.37
C HIS A 148 2.79 15.98 -30.98
N ALA A 149 2.50 16.40 -29.75
CA ALA A 149 2.92 17.71 -29.25
C ALA A 149 4.46 17.88 -29.28
N ILE A 150 5.22 16.88 -28.83
CA ILE A 150 6.70 16.91 -28.88
C ILE A 150 7.21 16.91 -30.33
N GLN A 151 6.63 16.08 -31.20
CA GLN A 151 6.98 16.08 -32.63
C GLN A 151 6.70 17.43 -33.30
N PHE A 152 5.58 18.06 -32.94
CA PHE A 152 5.18 19.36 -33.46
C PHE A 152 6.14 20.45 -32.97
N TYR A 153 6.58 20.40 -31.71
CA TYR A 153 7.64 21.27 -31.18
C TYR A 153 8.97 21.11 -31.94
N HIS A 154 9.41 19.89 -32.22
CA HIS A 154 10.60 19.67 -33.06
C HIS A 154 10.43 20.27 -34.47
N SER A 155 9.21 20.26 -35.02
CA SER A 155 8.93 20.88 -36.32
C SER A 155 9.01 22.42 -36.28
N MET A 156 8.65 23.03 -35.15
CA MET A 156 8.79 24.47 -34.89
C MET A 156 10.28 24.87 -34.91
N LEU A 157 11.12 24.12 -34.20
CA LEU A 157 12.57 24.34 -34.15
C LEU A 157 13.24 24.15 -35.51
N ARG A 158 12.85 23.12 -36.28
CA ARG A 158 13.34 22.89 -37.64
C ARG A 158 12.99 24.01 -38.63
N GLN A 159 11.89 24.74 -38.37
CA GLN A 159 11.50 25.92 -39.15
C GLN A 159 12.21 27.21 -38.68
N GLY A 160 13.16 27.10 -37.74
CA GLY A 160 13.94 28.24 -37.25
C GLY A 160 13.16 29.19 -36.33
N VAL A 161 12.01 28.77 -35.80
CA VAL A 161 11.18 29.59 -34.92
C VAL A 161 11.67 29.41 -33.48
N THR A 162 12.08 30.51 -32.83
CA THR A 162 12.55 30.51 -31.45
C THR A 162 11.37 30.37 -30.48
N PRO A 163 11.33 29.33 -29.63
CA PRO A 163 10.30 29.17 -28.62
C PRO A 163 10.29 30.31 -27.61
N ASP A 164 9.12 30.62 -27.08
CA ASP A 164 8.91 31.63 -26.03
C ASP A 164 8.49 31.01 -24.70
N ASN A 165 8.35 31.85 -23.68
CA ASN A 165 8.00 31.47 -22.31
C ASN A 165 6.60 30.84 -22.19
N TYR A 166 5.77 30.94 -23.22
CA TYR A 166 4.46 30.26 -23.31
C TYR A 166 4.56 28.91 -24.03
N THR A 167 5.61 28.70 -24.83
CA THR A 167 5.88 27.45 -25.55
C THR A 167 6.42 26.39 -24.60
N TYR A 168 7.45 26.72 -23.80
CA TYR A 168 8.16 25.75 -22.97
C TYR A 168 7.26 24.98 -21.98
N PRO A 169 6.37 25.63 -21.21
CA PRO A 169 5.50 24.91 -20.26
C PRO A 169 4.58 23.88 -20.93
N LEU A 170 4.11 24.13 -22.16
CA LEU A 170 3.28 23.18 -22.92
C LEU A 170 4.08 21.92 -23.28
N VAL A 171 5.32 22.10 -23.73
CA VAL A 171 6.20 21.00 -24.12
C VAL A 171 6.67 20.22 -22.89
N LEU A 172 7.05 20.91 -21.81
CA LEU A 172 7.43 20.30 -20.54
C LEU A 172 6.28 19.51 -19.92
N LYS A 173 5.03 20.00 -20.04
CA LYS A 173 3.83 19.24 -19.65
C LYS A 173 3.73 17.93 -20.44
N ALA A 174 3.91 17.97 -21.76
CA ALA A 174 3.92 16.76 -22.59
C ALA A 174 5.04 15.78 -22.20
N CYS A 175 6.24 16.29 -21.89
CA CYS A 175 7.35 15.48 -21.41
C CYS A 175 7.05 14.82 -20.07
N SER A 176 6.49 15.58 -19.12
CA SER A 176 6.09 15.08 -17.79
C SER A 176 5.04 13.97 -17.87
N SER A 177 4.05 14.11 -18.76
CA SER A 177 2.98 13.14 -18.95
C SER A 177 3.46 11.85 -19.63
N LEU A 178 4.51 11.93 -20.46
CA LEU A 178 5.15 10.77 -21.09
C LEU A 178 6.31 10.20 -20.27
N ARG A 179 6.68 10.83 -19.15
CA ARG A 179 7.90 10.54 -18.38
C ARG A 179 9.16 10.53 -19.27
N ALA A 180 9.21 11.45 -20.24
CA ALA A 180 10.29 11.54 -21.22
C ALA A 180 11.45 12.41 -20.70
N LEU A 181 12.20 11.89 -19.72
CA LEU A 181 13.26 12.62 -19.00
C LEU A 181 14.32 13.23 -19.93
N GLU A 182 14.83 12.47 -20.90
CA GLU A 182 15.89 12.92 -21.80
C GLU A 182 15.44 14.08 -22.71
N ILE A 183 14.20 14.04 -23.18
CA ILE A 183 13.62 15.14 -23.96
C ILE A 183 13.44 16.37 -23.06
N GLY A 184 13.02 16.16 -21.81
CA GLY A 184 12.92 17.21 -20.80
C GLY A 184 14.26 17.91 -20.54
N ARG A 185 15.35 17.15 -20.35
CA ARG A 185 16.72 17.69 -20.20
C ARG A 185 17.15 18.51 -21.41
N TRP A 186 16.85 18.02 -22.61
CA TRP A 186 17.15 18.74 -23.84
C TRP A 186 16.37 20.06 -23.96
N VAL A 187 15.07 20.06 -23.62
CA VAL A 187 14.27 21.28 -23.58
C VAL A 187 14.81 22.26 -22.54
N HIS A 188 15.22 21.78 -21.36
CA HIS A 188 15.86 22.60 -20.32
C HIS A 188 17.14 23.27 -20.83
N HIS A 189 18.01 22.54 -21.53
CA HIS A 189 19.22 23.12 -22.14
C HIS A 189 18.89 24.21 -23.17
N ILE A 190 17.83 24.04 -23.97
CA ILE A 190 17.38 25.07 -24.92
C ILE A 190 16.90 26.33 -24.20
N ILE A 191 16.18 26.17 -23.08
CA ILE A 191 15.73 27.30 -22.26
C ILE A 191 16.93 28.11 -21.77
N LEU A 192 17.96 27.44 -21.22
CA LEU A 192 19.19 28.09 -20.74
C LEU A 192 19.96 28.81 -21.86
N TYR A 193 19.92 28.28 -23.08
CA TYR A 193 20.58 28.89 -24.24
C TYR A 193 19.80 30.11 -24.78
N ASN A 194 18.46 30.04 -24.81
CA ASN A 194 17.60 31.07 -25.41
C ASN A 194 17.24 32.22 -24.43
N GLU A 195 17.12 31.94 -23.13
CA GLU A 195 16.76 32.93 -22.12
C GLU A 195 18.00 33.44 -21.36
N GLY A 196 18.41 34.69 -21.63
CA GLY A 196 19.50 35.33 -20.88
C GLY A 196 19.15 35.65 -19.41
N LYS A 197 17.85 35.65 -19.05
CA LYS A 197 17.35 35.68 -17.68
C LYS A 197 16.23 34.64 -17.55
N PRO A 198 16.33 33.69 -16.61
CA PRO A 198 15.35 32.62 -16.52
C PRO A 198 14.00 33.15 -16.05
N ASN A 199 12.93 32.80 -16.78
CA ASN A 199 11.57 33.15 -16.37
C ASN A 199 11.07 32.22 -15.25
N LEU A 200 10.62 32.81 -14.14
CA LEU A 200 10.15 32.07 -12.96
C LEU A 200 9.06 31.02 -13.28
N PHE A 201 8.11 31.37 -14.16
CA PHE A 201 7.04 30.46 -14.58
C PHE A 201 7.58 29.25 -15.38
N VAL A 202 8.58 29.48 -16.23
CA VAL A 202 9.25 28.42 -16.99
C VAL A 202 10.06 27.52 -16.04
N GLN A 203 10.78 28.11 -15.08
CA GLN A 203 11.54 27.34 -14.08
C GLN A 203 10.62 26.44 -13.24
N CYS A 204 9.46 26.94 -12.78
CA CYS A 204 8.47 26.11 -12.07
C CYS A 204 7.97 24.94 -12.94
N ALA A 205 7.75 25.16 -14.24
CA ALA A 205 7.33 24.11 -15.16
C ALA A 205 8.44 23.06 -15.41
N VAL A 206 9.71 23.48 -15.40
CA VAL A 206 10.86 22.56 -15.50
C VAL A 206 10.99 21.71 -14.23
N ILE A 207 10.84 22.30 -13.04
CA ILE A 207 10.82 21.57 -11.76
C ILE A 207 9.71 20.52 -11.77
N ASP A 208 8.47 20.91 -12.11
CA ASP A 208 7.33 19.99 -12.20
C ASP A 208 7.59 18.82 -13.18
N MET A 209 8.26 19.10 -14.30
CA MET A 209 8.63 18.08 -15.28
C MET A 209 9.67 17.10 -14.73
N PHE A 210 10.77 17.59 -14.13
CA PHE A 210 11.82 16.74 -13.57
C PHE A 210 11.29 15.87 -12.43
N VAL A 211 10.53 16.48 -11.53
CA VAL A 211 9.82 15.81 -10.43
C VAL A 211 8.96 14.65 -10.96
N LYS A 212 8.09 14.90 -11.95
CA LYS A 212 7.18 13.88 -12.49
C LYS A 212 7.88 12.78 -13.29
N CYS A 213 9.07 13.08 -13.82
CA CYS A 213 9.95 12.12 -14.45
C CYS A 213 10.78 11.31 -13.43
N GLY A 214 10.68 11.61 -12.12
CA GLY A 214 11.39 10.92 -11.05
C GLY A 214 12.83 11.40 -10.82
N SER A 215 13.27 12.47 -11.49
CA SER A 215 14.61 13.04 -11.29
C SER A 215 14.55 14.18 -10.28
N LEU A 216 14.59 13.82 -8.98
CA LEU A 216 14.60 14.81 -7.90
C LEU A 216 15.91 15.61 -7.84
N GLU A 217 17.04 15.00 -8.20
CA GLU A 217 18.35 15.68 -8.19
C GLU A 217 18.39 16.85 -9.17
N ASP A 218 17.97 16.65 -10.42
CA ASP A 218 17.92 17.70 -11.45
C ASP A 218 16.93 18.81 -11.03
N ALA A 219 15.77 18.44 -10.49
CA ALA A 219 14.79 19.39 -9.96
C ALA A 219 15.37 20.22 -8.80
N ARG A 220 16.12 19.57 -7.90
CA ARG A 220 16.69 20.19 -6.71
C ARG A 220 17.81 21.16 -7.06
N SER A 221 18.73 20.76 -7.95
CA SER A 221 19.80 21.65 -8.43
C SER A 221 19.22 22.92 -9.01
N LEU A 222 18.23 22.79 -9.91
CA LEU A 222 17.56 23.93 -10.49
C LEU A 222 16.89 24.82 -9.44
N PHE A 223 16.19 24.22 -8.48
CA PHE A 223 15.52 24.94 -7.41
C PHE A 223 16.51 25.72 -6.51
N ASP A 224 17.65 25.13 -6.17
CA ASP A 224 18.68 25.78 -5.34
C ASP A 224 19.44 26.89 -6.12
N GLU A 225 19.50 26.82 -7.45
CA GLU A 225 20.05 27.88 -8.33
C GLU A 225 19.11 29.07 -8.55
N MET A 226 17.80 28.93 -8.26
CA MET A 226 16.83 30.02 -8.45
C MET A 226 17.14 31.23 -7.56
N PRO A 227 17.29 32.45 -8.12
CA PRO A 227 17.61 33.65 -7.35
C PRO A 227 16.42 34.15 -6.52
N VAL A 228 15.19 33.92 -6.99
CA VAL A 228 13.95 34.25 -6.30
C VAL A 228 13.02 33.04 -6.39
N ARG A 229 12.48 32.62 -5.25
CA ARG A 229 11.53 31.50 -5.14
C ARG A 229 10.19 32.03 -4.65
N ASP A 230 9.15 31.82 -5.44
CA ASP A 230 7.78 32.13 -5.04
C ASP A 230 7.07 30.89 -4.47
N LEU A 231 5.84 31.08 -3.98
CA LEU A 231 5.03 29.98 -3.45
C LEU A 231 4.86 28.85 -4.46
N ALA A 232 4.70 29.15 -5.76
CA ALA A 232 4.52 28.14 -6.81
C ALA A 232 5.75 27.23 -6.96
N SER A 233 6.95 27.79 -6.92
CA SER A 233 8.20 27.00 -6.97
C SER A 233 8.34 26.08 -5.74
N TRP A 234 7.99 26.58 -4.55
CA TRP A 234 7.98 25.79 -3.31
C TRP A 234 6.93 24.67 -3.35
N THR A 235 5.71 24.96 -3.80
CA THR A 235 4.64 23.96 -3.95
C THR A 235 5.05 22.87 -4.93
N ALA A 236 5.62 23.23 -6.08
CA ALA A 236 6.08 22.26 -7.08
C ALA A 236 7.17 21.33 -6.50
N MET A 237 8.16 21.89 -5.79
CA MET A 237 9.23 21.11 -5.19
C MET A 237 8.70 20.22 -4.06
N ILE A 238 7.95 20.76 -3.09
CA ILE A 238 7.46 20.00 -1.94
C ILE A 238 6.51 18.88 -2.40
N CYS A 239 5.47 19.20 -3.17
CA CYS A 239 4.53 18.19 -3.65
C CYS A 239 5.24 17.12 -4.49
N GLY A 240 6.23 17.54 -5.26
CA GLY A 240 7.06 16.65 -6.05
C GLY A 240 7.88 15.67 -5.25
N THR A 241 8.57 16.16 -4.23
CA THR A 241 9.33 15.33 -3.29
C THR A 241 8.40 14.36 -2.55
N VAL A 242 7.18 14.80 -2.17
CA VAL A 242 6.17 13.92 -1.56
C VAL A 242 5.72 12.80 -2.50
N TRP A 243 5.49 13.11 -3.77
CA TRP A 243 5.06 12.12 -4.78
C TRP A 243 6.14 11.07 -5.07
N ASN A 244 7.41 11.46 -5.05
CA ASN A 244 8.54 10.55 -5.22
C ASN A 244 8.89 9.77 -3.94
N GLY A 245 8.20 10.02 -2.82
CA GLY A 245 8.31 9.23 -1.58
C GLY A 245 9.37 9.71 -0.59
N GLU A 246 10.13 10.76 -0.91
CA GLU A 246 11.20 11.32 -0.08
C GLU A 246 10.64 12.17 1.09
N CYS A 247 10.00 11.50 2.03
CA CYS A 247 9.23 12.11 3.12
C CYS A 247 10.07 13.06 4.01
N LEU A 248 11.32 12.69 4.32
CA LEU A 248 12.20 13.51 5.16
C LEU A 248 12.64 14.79 4.47
N GLU A 249 12.97 14.72 3.18
CA GLU A 249 13.35 15.90 2.41
C GLU A 249 12.17 16.86 2.25
N ALA A 250 10.96 16.33 2.02
CA ALA A 250 9.74 17.15 1.93
C ALA A 250 9.51 17.97 3.21
N LEU A 251 9.73 17.37 4.39
CA LEU A 251 9.65 18.10 5.67
C LEU A 251 10.76 19.14 5.83
N ALA A 252 11.98 18.84 5.36
CA ALA A 252 13.09 19.78 5.40
C ALA A 252 12.82 21.01 4.50
N LEU A 253 12.32 20.79 3.29
CA LEU A 253 11.89 21.83 2.36
C LEU A 253 10.77 22.69 2.94
N PHE A 254 9.75 22.06 3.54
CA PHE A 254 8.66 22.77 4.21
C PHE A 254 9.16 23.67 5.36
N ARG A 255 10.10 23.19 6.17
CA ARG A 255 10.73 24.01 7.24
C ARG A 255 11.53 25.18 6.66
N LYS A 256 12.30 24.94 5.59
CA LYS A 256 13.08 25.98 4.91
C LYS A 256 12.18 27.08 4.33
N MET A 257 11.11 26.71 3.62
CA MET A 257 10.10 27.64 3.12
C MET A 257 9.55 28.56 4.23
N ARG A 258 9.23 27.99 5.40
CA ARG A 258 8.73 28.76 6.54
C ARG A 258 9.78 29.67 7.17
N SER A 259 11.04 29.23 7.20
CA SER A 259 12.16 30.06 7.68
C SER A 259 12.45 31.24 6.77
N GLU A 260 12.13 31.13 5.47
CA GLU A 260 12.18 32.23 4.50
C GLU A 260 10.94 33.15 4.56
N GLY A 261 10.03 32.94 5.53
CA GLY A 261 8.89 33.81 5.80
C GLY A 261 7.66 33.58 4.92
N LEU A 262 7.68 32.58 4.05
CA LEU A 262 6.52 32.24 3.21
C LEU A 262 5.50 31.42 4.01
N LYS A 263 4.22 31.80 3.89
CA LYS A 263 3.10 31.07 4.49
C LYS A 263 2.64 29.96 3.54
N PRO A 264 2.40 28.73 4.03
CA PRO A 264 1.88 27.65 3.21
C PRO A 264 0.42 27.91 2.81
N ASP A 265 0.06 27.52 1.59
CA ASP A 265 -1.32 27.46 1.11
C ASP A 265 -1.98 26.11 1.46
N SER A 266 -3.26 25.96 1.10
CA SER A 266 -4.00 24.72 1.37
C SER A 266 -3.38 23.50 0.68
N VAL A 267 -2.78 23.68 -0.51
CA VAL A 267 -2.14 22.61 -1.28
C VAL A 267 -0.90 22.06 -0.59
N ILE A 268 -0.02 22.93 -0.08
CA ILE A 268 1.16 22.52 0.67
C ILE A 268 0.72 21.81 1.96
N VAL A 269 -0.24 22.37 2.70
CA VAL A 269 -0.72 21.77 3.95
C VAL A 269 -1.30 20.38 3.69
N ALA A 270 -2.18 20.22 2.69
CA ALA A 270 -2.77 18.94 2.31
C ALA A 270 -1.72 17.92 1.82
N SER A 271 -0.62 18.38 1.24
CA SER A 271 0.45 17.51 0.74
C SER A 271 1.44 17.07 1.83
N VAL A 272 1.68 17.91 2.84
CA VAL A 272 2.64 17.64 3.94
C VAL A 272 2.00 16.85 5.08
N LEU A 273 0.70 16.99 5.33
CA LEU A 273 0.00 16.24 6.38
C LEU A 273 0.13 14.71 6.24
N PRO A 274 -0.06 14.10 5.05
CA PRO A 274 0.13 12.65 4.88
C PRO A 274 1.59 12.20 5.12
N VAL A 275 2.57 13.08 4.88
CA VAL A 275 3.99 12.83 5.19
C VAL A 275 4.19 12.72 6.69
N CYS A 276 3.52 13.58 7.48
CA CYS A 276 3.55 13.50 8.93
C CYS A 276 2.95 12.17 9.42
N GLY A 277 1.85 11.72 8.79
CA GLY A 277 1.27 10.40 9.07
C GLY A 277 2.23 9.25 8.78
N ARG A 278 2.89 9.26 7.61
CA ARG A 278 3.87 8.21 7.22
C ARG A 278 5.09 8.13 8.14
N LEU A 279 5.52 9.27 8.68
CA LEU A 279 6.66 9.37 9.60
C LEU A 279 6.25 9.29 11.07
N GLU A 280 4.96 9.06 11.36
CA GLU A 280 4.37 9.08 12.71
C GLU A 280 4.72 10.35 13.51
N ALA A 281 4.90 11.47 12.79
CA ALA A 281 5.33 12.75 13.34
C ALA A 281 4.14 13.57 13.87
N LEU A 282 3.43 13.01 14.87
CA LEU A 282 2.19 13.55 15.42
C LEU A 282 2.27 15.04 15.78
N ASN A 283 3.33 15.46 16.50
CA ASN A 283 3.50 16.85 16.94
C ASN A 283 3.54 17.84 15.76
N LEU A 284 4.16 17.45 14.64
CA LEU A 284 4.21 18.28 13.45
C LEU A 284 2.84 18.32 12.75
N GLY A 285 2.15 17.17 12.70
CA GLY A 285 0.78 17.07 12.19
C GLY A 285 -0.21 17.96 12.95
N MET A 286 -0.15 17.95 14.29
CA MET A 286 -0.97 18.83 15.14
C MET A 286 -0.66 20.32 14.89
N ALA A 287 0.62 20.68 14.74
CA ALA A 287 1.02 22.04 14.42
C ALA A 287 0.50 22.49 13.03
N LEU A 288 0.45 21.59 12.05
CA LEU A 288 -0.12 21.84 10.72
C LEU A 288 -1.64 21.99 10.76
N GLN A 289 -2.35 21.16 11.52
CA GLN A 289 -3.79 21.35 11.75
C GLN A 289 -4.07 22.71 12.39
N GLY A 290 -3.31 23.10 13.42
CA GLY A 290 -3.43 24.43 14.03
C GLY A 290 -3.09 25.57 13.05
N CYS A 291 -2.25 25.32 12.05
CA CYS A 291 -2.00 26.25 10.95
C CYS A 291 -3.19 26.33 9.98
N ALA A 292 -3.79 25.19 9.62
CA ALA A 292 -4.96 25.10 8.76
C ALA A 292 -6.15 25.85 9.36
N LEU A 293 -6.46 25.60 10.63
CA LEU A 293 -7.55 26.24 11.38
C LEU A 293 -7.39 27.78 11.43
N ARG A 294 -6.19 28.27 11.75
CA ARG A 294 -5.93 29.72 11.79
C ARG A 294 -5.96 30.40 10.43
N SER A 295 -5.78 29.63 9.36
CA SER A 295 -5.77 30.13 7.98
C SER A 295 -7.13 29.95 7.28
N GLY A 296 -8.11 29.33 7.94
CA GLY A 296 -9.43 29.02 7.37
C GLY A 296 -9.40 27.91 6.32
N PHE A 297 -8.40 27.04 6.33
CA PHE A 297 -8.29 25.91 5.41
C PHE A 297 -9.08 24.68 5.86
N ASP A 298 -9.67 24.70 7.05
CA ASP A 298 -10.51 23.63 7.60
C ASP A 298 -11.80 23.39 6.79
N SER A 299 -12.28 24.40 6.04
CA SER A 299 -13.36 24.23 5.08
C SER A 299 -12.94 23.50 3.79
N ASP A 300 -11.64 23.41 3.50
CA ASP A 300 -11.13 22.69 2.34
C ASP A 300 -11.14 21.17 2.62
N LEU A 301 -11.96 20.44 1.85
CA LEU A 301 -12.10 18.98 2.00
C LEU A 301 -10.76 18.25 1.82
N TYR A 302 -9.85 18.76 0.96
CA TYR A 302 -8.55 18.13 0.77
C TYR A 302 -7.68 18.21 2.02
N VAL A 303 -7.70 19.36 2.71
CA VAL A 303 -6.96 19.56 3.96
C VAL A 303 -7.58 18.73 5.08
N SER A 304 -8.90 18.77 5.23
CA SER A 304 -9.61 18.02 6.27
C SER A 304 -9.43 16.50 6.11
N ASN A 305 -9.51 15.96 4.88
CA ASN A 305 -9.23 14.54 4.61
C ASN A 305 -7.77 14.17 4.89
N ALA A 306 -6.82 15.07 4.60
CA ALA A 306 -5.41 14.86 4.91
C ALA A 306 -5.13 14.88 6.42
N ILE A 307 -5.86 15.67 7.21
CA ILE A 307 -5.78 15.67 8.69
C ILE A 307 -6.30 14.34 9.24
N ILE A 308 -7.44 13.84 8.73
CA ILE A 308 -8.01 12.54 9.12
C ILE A 308 -6.99 11.42 8.87
N ASP A 309 -6.45 11.34 7.64
CA ASP A 309 -5.44 10.33 7.26
C ASP A 309 -4.17 10.42 8.14
N MET A 310 -3.71 11.63 8.46
CA MET A 310 -2.56 11.87 9.34
C MET A 310 -2.80 11.30 10.74
N TYR A 311 -3.94 11.60 11.37
CA TYR A 311 -4.26 11.07 12.70
C TYR A 311 -4.42 9.55 12.72
N CYS A 312 -5.11 9.00 11.72
CA CYS A 312 -5.27 7.55 11.61
C CYS A 312 -3.92 6.85 11.48
N LYS A 313 -3.00 7.35 10.64
CA LYS A 313 -1.65 6.78 10.51
C LYS A 313 -0.79 6.94 11.76
N CYS A 314 -0.99 7.99 12.55
CA CYS A 314 -0.30 8.17 13.82
C CYS A 314 -0.87 7.33 14.97
N GLY A 315 -1.91 6.52 14.75
CA GLY A 315 -2.50 5.69 15.80
C GLY A 315 -3.63 6.36 16.61
N TYR A 316 -4.18 7.49 16.15
CA TYR A 316 -5.19 8.28 16.87
C TYR A 316 -6.51 8.42 16.10
N PRO A 317 -7.21 7.32 15.78
CA PRO A 317 -8.44 7.37 14.98
C PRO A 317 -9.58 8.15 15.67
N LEU A 318 -9.60 8.25 17.00
CA LEU A 318 -10.60 9.04 17.73
C LEU A 318 -10.44 10.56 17.49
N GLU A 319 -9.21 11.06 17.35
CA GLU A 319 -8.99 12.46 16.99
C GLU A 319 -9.38 12.72 15.53
N ALA A 320 -9.17 11.73 14.65
CA ALA A 320 -9.65 11.78 13.27
C ALA A 320 -11.19 11.86 13.20
N ASP A 321 -11.90 11.09 14.03
CA ASP A 321 -13.37 11.12 14.12
C ASP A 321 -13.91 12.46 14.66
N ARG A 322 -13.18 13.12 15.58
CA ARG A 322 -13.50 14.49 15.99
C ARG A 322 -13.40 15.46 14.83
N VAL A 323 -12.30 15.43 14.07
CA VAL A 323 -12.13 16.28 12.88
C VAL A 323 -13.28 16.03 11.90
N PHE A 324 -13.58 14.77 11.61
CA PHE A 324 -14.69 14.37 10.75
C PHE A 324 -16.06 14.87 11.25
N SER A 325 -16.29 14.87 12.57
CA SER A 325 -17.51 15.37 13.20
C SER A 325 -17.68 16.89 13.07
N TYR A 326 -16.58 17.64 13.04
CA TYR A 326 -16.60 19.10 12.82
C TYR A 326 -16.70 19.52 11.35
N MET A 327 -16.48 18.60 10.39
CA MET A 327 -16.62 18.92 8.96
C MET A 327 -18.06 19.29 8.59
N VAL A 328 -18.24 20.46 7.98
CA VAL A 328 -19.54 20.94 7.50
C VAL A 328 -20.04 20.10 6.32
N CYS A 329 -19.15 19.81 5.37
CA CYS A 329 -19.41 18.97 4.21
C CYS A 329 -18.52 17.72 4.30
N ARG A 330 -19.07 16.57 3.91
CA ARG A 330 -18.34 15.28 3.88
C ARG A 330 -18.57 14.64 2.53
N ASP A 331 -17.49 14.32 1.85
CA ASP A 331 -17.53 13.59 0.59
C ASP A 331 -17.18 12.11 0.81
N ILE A 332 -17.23 11.33 -0.26
CA ILE A 332 -16.89 9.90 -0.19
C ILE A 332 -15.45 9.68 0.27
N VAL A 333 -14.54 10.61 -0.02
CA VAL A 333 -13.14 10.55 0.40
C VAL A 333 -13.04 10.69 1.92
N SER A 334 -13.79 11.63 2.52
CA SER A 334 -13.88 11.83 3.97
C SER A 334 -14.29 10.54 4.69
N TRP A 335 -15.32 9.86 4.17
CA TRP A 335 -15.77 8.60 4.74
C TRP A 335 -14.79 7.46 4.51
N SER A 336 -14.24 7.33 3.31
CA SER A 336 -13.31 6.26 2.97
C SER A 336 -12.01 6.34 3.78
N THR A 337 -11.50 7.55 4.03
CA THR A 337 -10.29 7.79 4.83
C THR A 337 -10.53 7.42 6.29
N LEU A 338 -11.67 7.80 6.85
CA LEU A 338 -12.03 7.45 8.22
C LEU A 338 -12.25 5.94 8.40
N ILE A 339 -13.05 5.31 7.54
CA ILE A 339 -13.33 3.86 7.59
C ILE A 339 -12.02 3.06 7.45
N ALA A 340 -11.19 3.40 6.45
CA ALA A 340 -9.88 2.77 6.29
C ALA A 340 -8.99 2.99 7.51
N GLY A 341 -9.02 4.21 8.08
CA GLY A 341 -8.27 4.56 9.28
C GLY A 341 -8.64 3.73 10.51
N TYR A 342 -9.93 3.52 10.77
CA TYR A 342 -10.39 2.62 11.85
C TYR A 342 -9.96 1.17 11.61
N SER A 343 -10.11 0.67 10.38
CA SER A 343 -9.70 -0.69 10.02
C SER A 343 -8.18 -0.91 10.19
N GLN A 344 -7.35 0.04 9.76
CA GLN A 344 -5.89 0.02 9.94
C GLN A 344 -5.47 0.02 11.42
N ASN A 345 -6.24 0.68 12.28
CA ASN A 345 -6.01 0.75 13.72
C ASN A 345 -6.60 -0.44 14.50
N ARG A 346 -7.05 -1.50 13.80
CA ARG A 346 -7.65 -2.71 14.39
C ARG A 346 -8.97 -2.48 15.13
N LEU A 347 -9.61 -1.33 14.90
CA LEU A 347 -10.94 -0.99 15.40
C LEU A 347 -11.99 -1.43 14.36
N TYR A 348 -12.07 -2.74 14.16
CA TYR A 348 -12.84 -3.35 13.06
C TYR A 348 -14.35 -3.15 13.23
N LEU A 349 -14.85 -3.16 14.47
CA LEU A 349 -16.26 -2.99 14.75
C LEU A 349 -16.72 -1.58 14.37
N GLU A 350 -15.99 -0.57 14.83
CA GLU A 350 -16.23 0.84 14.55
C GLU A 350 -16.09 1.14 13.06
N SER A 351 -15.11 0.53 12.38
CA SER A 351 -14.98 0.59 10.92
C SER A 351 -16.24 0.08 10.21
N PHE A 352 -16.83 -1.01 10.68
CA PHE A 352 -18.04 -1.58 10.09
C PHE A 352 -19.29 -0.74 10.42
N GLU A 353 -19.40 -0.21 11.63
CA GLU A 353 -20.49 0.70 12.02
C GLU A 353 -20.50 1.99 11.19
N LEU A 354 -19.33 2.57 10.92
CA LEU A 354 -19.19 3.72 10.03
C LEU A 354 -19.63 3.41 8.60
N TYR A 355 -19.33 2.21 8.10
CA TYR A 355 -19.82 1.75 6.80
C TYR A 355 -21.35 1.63 6.78
N VAL A 356 -21.96 1.03 7.79
CA VAL A 356 -23.43 0.93 7.88
C VAL A 356 -24.07 2.32 7.91
N ARG A 357 -23.47 3.27 8.65
CA ARG A 357 -23.91 4.67 8.69
C ARG A 357 -23.82 5.32 7.31
N LEU A 358 -22.72 5.12 6.57
CA LEU A 358 -22.54 5.63 5.21
C LEU A 358 -23.62 5.12 4.25
N VAL A 359 -23.92 3.82 4.28
CA VAL A 359 -24.94 3.21 3.41
C VAL A 359 -26.33 3.72 3.75
N ASN A 360 -26.65 3.86 5.04
CA ASN A 360 -27.94 4.40 5.49
C ASN A 360 -28.16 5.87 5.06
N MET A 361 -27.08 6.62 4.82
CA MET A 361 -27.14 7.98 4.28
C MET A 361 -27.23 8.02 2.75
N GLY A 362 -27.21 6.88 2.07
CA GLY A 362 -27.38 6.77 0.62
C GLY A 362 -26.14 7.10 -0.21
N PHE A 363 -24.94 7.14 0.38
CA PHE A 363 -23.71 7.34 -0.36
C PHE A 363 -23.29 6.09 -1.13
N ALA A 364 -22.78 6.28 -2.35
CA ALA A 364 -22.18 5.20 -3.13
C ALA A 364 -20.84 4.78 -2.51
N THR A 365 -20.61 3.47 -2.41
CA THR A 365 -19.35 2.92 -1.87
C THR A 365 -18.28 2.89 -2.95
N ASN A 366 -17.02 2.98 -2.55
CA ASN A 366 -15.86 2.85 -3.44
C ASN A 366 -15.02 1.62 -3.05
N GLU A 367 -14.02 1.29 -3.88
CA GLU A 367 -13.11 0.17 -3.68
C GLU A 367 -12.38 0.22 -2.32
N ILE A 368 -11.99 1.42 -1.88
CA ILE A 368 -11.29 1.64 -0.59
C ILE A 368 -12.19 1.27 0.61
N ILE A 369 -13.46 1.67 0.57
CA ILE A 369 -14.43 1.31 1.62
C ILE A 369 -14.67 -0.19 1.61
N VAL A 370 -14.92 -0.78 0.44
CA VAL A 370 -15.20 -2.21 0.31
C VAL A 370 -14.05 -3.05 0.86
N THR A 371 -12.81 -2.74 0.47
CA THR A 371 -11.61 -3.45 0.93
C THR A 371 -11.39 -3.32 2.44
N SER A 372 -11.55 -2.10 2.98
CA SER A 372 -11.42 -1.83 4.42
C SER A 372 -12.47 -2.58 5.25
N VAL A 373 -13.70 -2.65 4.75
CA VAL A 373 -14.83 -3.34 5.39
C VAL A 373 -14.70 -4.85 5.27
N LEU A 374 -14.28 -5.39 4.12
CA LEU A 374 -14.02 -6.82 3.96
C LEU A 374 -12.97 -7.32 4.96
N SER A 375 -11.89 -6.55 5.16
CA SER A 375 -10.88 -6.86 6.18
C SER A 375 -11.50 -6.88 7.59
N ALA A 376 -12.31 -5.87 7.93
CA ALA A 376 -13.01 -5.82 9.21
C ALA A 376 -13.95 -7.02 9.42
N LEU A 377 -14.75 -7.38 8.41
CA LEU A 377 -15.66 -8.52 8.44
C LEU A 377 -14.90 -9.84 8.64
N GLY A 378 -13.77 -10.01 7.95
CA GLY A 378 -12.89 -11.17 8.10
C GLY A 378 -12.35 -11.30 9.52
N LYS A 379 -11.83 -10.20 10.10
CA LYS A 379 -11.27 -10.19 11.46
C LYS A 379 -12.33 -10.37 12.55
N LEU A 380 -13.55 -9.89 12.33
CA LEU A 380 -14.71 -10.11 13.20
C LEU A 380 -15.41 -11.46 13.00
N LYS A 381 -14.95 -12.29 12.03
CA LYS A 381 -15.54 -13.59 11.66
C LYS A 381 -17.02 -13.49 11.25
N LEU A 382 -17.44 -12.37 10.65
CA LEU A 382 -18.82 -12.09 10.24
C LEU A 382 -19.12 -12.60 8.82
N LEU A 383 -19.10 -13.94 8.64
CA LEU A 383 -19.24 -14.58 7.34
C LEU A 383 -20.55 -14.23 6.60
N LYS A 384 -21.66 -14.08 7.32
CA LYS A 384 -22.96 -13.75 6.71
C LYS A 384 -22.93 -12.38 6.03
N GLN A 385 -22.47 -11.37 6.77
CA GLN A 385 -22.29 -10.00 6.26
C GLN A 385 -21.24 -9.97 5.14
N GLY A 386 -20.20 -10.80 5.24
CA GLY A 386 -19.21 -11.01 4.17
C GLY A 386 -19.85 -11.50 2.86
N LYS A 387 -20.76 -12.47 2.93
CA LYS A 387 -21.52 -12.97 1.76
C LYS A 387 -22.47 -11.91 1.19
N GLU A 388 -23.08 -11.08 2.04
CA GLU A 388 -23.90 -9.94 1.59
C GLU A 388 -23.06 -8.91 0.83
N MET A 389 -21.85 -8.58 1.33
CA MET A 389 -20.89 -7.71 0.66
C MET A 389 -20.38 -8.30 -0.66
N HIS A 390 -20.09 -9.60 -0.71
CA HIS A 390 -19.72 -10.28 -1.96
C HIS A 390 -20.80 -10.09 -3.03
N ASN A 391 -22.07 -10.34 -2.69
CA ASN A 391 -23.17 -10.11 -3.64
C ASN A 391 -23.27 -8.65 -4.10
N PHE A 392 -22.98 -7.69 -3.21
CA PHE A 392 -22.91 -6.28 -3.56
C PHE A 392 -21.77 -5.98 -4.57
N ILE A 393 -20.58 -6.52 -4.34
CA ILE A 393 -19.40 -6.37 -5.22
C ILE A 393 -19.71 -6.86 -6.64
N LEU A 394 -20.35 -8.03 -6.76
CA LEU A 394 -20.76 -8.59 -8.04
C LEU A 394 -21.77 -7.69 -8.77
N LYS A 395 -22.75 -7.14 -8.05
CA LYS A 395 -23.76 -6.23 -8.62
C LYS A 395 -23.16 -4.91 -9.11
N GLN A 396 -22.13 -4.40 -8.46
CA GLN A 396 -21.45 -3.16 -8.85
C GLN A 396 -20.36 -3.36 -9.92
N GLY A 397 -20.05 -4.60 -10.29
CA GLY A 397 -18.97 -4.90 -11.23
C GLY A 397 -17.57 -4.63 -10.67
N LEU A 398 -17.41 -4.53 -9.35
CA LEU A 398 -16.13 -4.28 -8.69
C LEU A 398 -15.24 -5.54 -8.60
N PHE A 399 -15.75 -6.70 -9.00
CA PHE A 399 -15.02 -7.97 -8.95
C PHE A 399 -13.81 -8.04 -9.89
N THR A 400 -13.75 -7.20 -10.92
CA THR A 400 -12.57 -7.13 -11.80
C THR A 400 -11.39 -6.42 -11.13
N ASP A 401 -11.62 -5.70 -10.04
CA ASP A 401 -10.55 -5.02 -9.32
C ASP A 401 -9.74 -6.02 -8.47
N VAL A 402 -8.43 -5.98 -8.66
CA VAL A 402 -7.48 -6.90 -8.04
C VAL A 402 -7.39 -6.69 -6.53
N VAL A 403 -7.50 -5.44 -6.06
CA VAL A 403 -7.48 -5.08 -4.64
C VAL A 403 -8.73 -5.62 -3.95
N VAL A 404 -9.91 -5.41 -4.54
CA VAL A 404 -11.18 -5.95 -4.04
C VAL A 404 -11.15 -7.47 -4.01
N GLY A 405 -10.71 -8.13 -5.09
CA GLY A 405 -10.61 -9.59 -5.15
C GLY A 405 -9.67 -10.16 -4.08
N SER A 406 -8.50 -9.53 -3.87
CA SER A 406 -7.55 -9.93 -2.82
C SER A 406 -8.11 -9.78 -1.40
N ALA A 407 -8.91 -8.74 -1.15
CA ALA A 407 -9.59 -8.51 0.12
C ALA A 407 -10.73 -9.49 0.36
N MET A 408 -11.41 -9.95 -0.70
CA MET A 408 -12.42 -11.00 -0.59
C MET A 408 -11.81 -12.34 -0.21
N ILE A 409 -10.69 -12.72 -0.83
CA ILE A 409 -9.93 -13.93 -0.47
C ILE A 409 -9.53 -13.88 1.02
N ASP A 410 -8.97 -12.75 1.47
CA ASP A 410 -8.60 -12.56 2.88
C ASP A 410 -9.83 -12.66 3.81
N MET A 411 -10.96 -12.04 3.46
CA MET A 411 -12.19 -12.09 4.28
C MET A 411 -12.69 -13.53 4.46
N TYR A 412 -12.81 -14.28 3.36
CA TYR A 412 -13.27 -15.67 3.40
C TYR A 412 -12.31 -16.58 4.14
N ALA A 413 -11.00 -16.43 3.91
CA ALA A 413 -10.00 -17.22 4.60
C ALA A 413 -9.97 -16.92 6.11
N ASN A 414 -10.05 -15.65 6.52
CA ASN A 414 -10.20 -15.31 7.93
C ASN A 414 -11.50 -15.89 8.52
N CYS A 415 -12.59 -16.01 7.76
CA CYS A 415 -13.81 -16.66 8.25
C CYS A 415 -13.75 -18.20 8.29
N GLY A 416 -12.63 -18.83 7.91
CA GLY A 416 -12.48 -20.29 7.83
C GLY A 416 -13.08 -20.93 6.57
N SER A 417 -13.55 -20.12 5.62
CA SER A 417 -14.17 -20.56 4.37
C SER A 417 -13.14 -20.57 3.22
N ILE A 418 -12.13 -21.45 3.31
CA ILE A 418 -11.03 -21.49 2.33
C ILE A 418 -11.50 -21.88 0.92
N ARG A 419 -12.51 -22.74 0.81
CA ARG A 419 -13.06 -23.19 -0.49
C ARG A 419 -13.69 -22.03 -1.27
N GLU A 420 -14.40 -21.14 -0.58
CA GLU A 420 -14.93 -19.92 -1.21
C GLU A 420 -13.81 -18.98 -1.64
N ALA A 421 -12.72 -18.88 -0.86
CA ALA A 421 -11.55 -18.09 -1.25
C ALA A 421 -10.86 -18.65 -2.50
N GLU A 422 -10.72 -19.98 -2.61
CA GLU A 422 -10.21 -20.67 -3.80
C GLU A 422 -11.11 -20.43 -5.02
N SER A 423 -12.43 -20.52 -4.84
CA SER A 423 -13.39 -20.25 -5.92
C SER A 423 -13.25 -18.83 -6.45
N ILE A 424 -13.15 -17.83 -5.56
CA ILE A 424 -12.92 -16.42 -5.95
C ILE A 424 -11.62 -16.30 -6.74
N PHE A 425 -10.54 -16.90 -6.24
CA PHE A 425 -9.27 -16.92 -6.92
C PHE A 425 -9.41 -17.48 -8.35
N GLU A 426 -10.06 -18.62 -8.53
CA GLU A 426 -10.25 -19.23 -9.85
C GLU A 426 -11.01 -18.31 -10.82
N TYR A 427 -12.07 -17.64 -10.36
CA TYR A 427 -12.91 -16.74 -11.17
C TYR A 427 -12.20 -15.43 -11.58
N MET A 428 -11.16 -14.98 -10.88
CA MET A 428 -10.46 -13.74 -11.24
C MET A 428 -9.70 -13.89 -12.55
N SER A 429 -9.92 -12.99 -13.52
CA SER A 429 -9.24 -13.01 -14.82
C SER A 429 -7.81 -12.49 -14.76
N ASP A 430 -7.57 -11.48 -13.93
CA ASP A 430 -6.25 -10.90 -13.69
C ASP A 430 -5.81 -11.22 -12.26
N LYS A 431 -4.62 -11.83 -12.13
CA LYS A 431 -4.10 -12.39 -10.87
C LYS A 431 -2.68 -11.89 -10.67
N ASP A 432 -2.56 -10.67 -10.17
CA ASP A 432 -1.25 -10.15 -9.80
C ASP A 432 -0.68 -10.88 -8.56
N ILE A 433 0.56 -10.54 -8.21
CA ILE A 433 1.23 -11.12 -7.05
C ILE A 433 0.48 -10.89 -5.71
N MET A 434 -0.35 -9.85 -5.60
CA MET A 434 -1.13 -9.56 -4.40
C MET A 434 -2.23 -10.60 -4.19
N VAL A 435 -2.93 -11.00 -5.25
CA VAL A 435 -3.96 -12.06 -5.19
C VAL A 435 -3.34 -13.39 -4.76
N TRP A 436 -2.18 -13.75 -5.31
CA TRP A 436 -1.42 -14.94 -4.89
C TRP A 436 -1.00 -14.87 -3.42
N ASN A 437 -0.53 -13.70 -2.96
CA ASN A 437 -0.15 -13.49 -1.57
C ASN A 437 -1.34 -13.64 -0.61
N SER A 438 -2.51 -13.09 -0.96
CA SER A 438 -3.73 -13.25 -0.17
C SER A 438 -4.13 -14.72 -0.05
N LEU A 439 -3.99 -15.51 -1.12
CA LEU A 439 -4.28 -16.95 -1.07
C LEU A 439 -3.28 -17.71 -0.20
N ILE A 440 -1.98 -17.39 -0.28
CA ILE A 440 -0.94 -17.97 0.60
C ILE A 440 -1.23 -17.65 2.08
N VAL A 441 -1.57 -16.40 2.38
CA VAL A 441 -1.97 -15.99 3.74
C VAL A 441 -3.24 -16.73 4.17
N GLY A 442 -4.19 -16.94 3.25
CA GLY A 442 -5.39 -17.69 3.53
C GLY A 442 -5.13 -19.14 3.92
N TYR A 443 -4.27 -19.85 3.17
CA TYR A 443 -3.86 -21.22 3.53
C TYR A 443 -3.06 -21.27 4.83
N HIS A 444 -2.25 -20.25 5.10
CA HIS A 444 -1.52 -20.12 6.37
C HIS A 444 -2.48 -20.06 7.58
N LEU A 445 -3.61 -19.35 7.47
CA LEU A 445 -4.60 -19.23 8.56
C LEU A 445 -5.35 -20.54 8.87
N VAL A 446 -5.40 -21.47 7.91
CA VAL A 446 -6.07 -22.77 8.03
C VAL A 446 -5.06 -23.90 8.31
N ASP A 447 -3.79 -23.55 8.53
CA ASP A 447 -2.67 -24.48 8.72
C ASP A 447 -2.53 -25.51 7.57
N ASP A 448 -2.91 -25.15 6.34
CA ASP A 448 -2.72 -26.00 5.14
C ASP A 448 -1.36 -25.73 4.49
N PHE A 449 -0.33 -26.36 5.06
CA PHE A 449 1.06 -26.19 4.63
C PHE A 449 1.33 -26.64 3.19
N GLN A 450 0.64 -27.70 2.74
CA GLN A 450 0.87 -28.28 1.41
C GLN A 450 0.41 -27.29 0.35
N SER A 451 -0.78 -26.70 0.53
CA SER A 451 -1.32 -25.70 -0.37
C SER A 451 -0.48 -24.41 -0.39
N VAL A 452 0.12 -24.00 0.74
CA VAL A 452 1.06 -22.86 0.77
C VAL A 452 2.25 -23.09 -0.17
N PHE A 453 2.99 -24.19 -0.01
CA PHE A 453 4.19 -24.44 -0.84
C PHE A 453 3.83 -24.73 -2.29
N LEU A 454 2.68 -25.37 -2.55
CA LEU A 454 2.20 -25.60 -3.91
C LEU A 454 1.84 -24.28 -4.59
N THR A 455 1.13 -23.40 -3.90
CA THR A 455 0.74 -22.07 -4.41
C THR A 455 1.97 -21.20 -4.62
N PHE A 456 2.92 -21.21 -3.69
CA PHE A 456 4.21 -20.54 -3.85
C PHE A 456 4.90 -20.98 -5.15
N ARG A 457 4.90 -22.28 -5.47
CA ARG A 457 5.44 -22.80 -6.74
C ARG A 457 4.66 -22.35 -7.98
N LYS A 458 3.33 -22.31 -7.89
CA LYS A 458 2.47 -21.86 -8.99
C LYS A 458 2.74 -20.40 -9.38
N ILE A 459 3.22 -19.55 -8.47
CA ILE A 459 3.61 -18.15 -8.78
C ILE A 459 4.63 -18.09 -9.93
N TRP A 460 5.65 -18.95 -9.92
CA TRP A 460 6.64 -18.97 -11.00
C TRP A 460 6.09 -19.52 -12.31
N VAL A 461 5.19 -20.49 -12.24
CA VAL A 461 4.53 -21.07 -13.43
C VAL A 461 3.64 -20.02 -14.11
N ALA A 462 3.03 -19.14 -13.33
CA ALA A 462 2.25 -18.00 -13.80
C ALA A 462 3.11 -16.79 -14.24
N GLU A 463 4.42 -16.97 -14.43
CA GLU A 463 5.38 -15.92 -14.84
C GLU A 463 5.47 -14.71 -13.90
N HIS A 464 4.95 -14.82 -12.67
CA HIS A 464 5.13 -13.82 -11.63
C HIS A 464 6.41 -14.09 -10.82
N ARG A 465 6.88 -13.07 -10.11
CA ARG A 465 8.04 -13.18 -9.21
C ARG A 465 7.58 -12.98 -7.77
N PRO A 466 7.88 -13.93 -6.85
CA PRO A 466 7.66 -13.73 -5.43
C PRO A 466 8.33 -12.44 -4.95
N ASN A 467 7.59 -11.61 -4.24
CA ASN A 467 8.08 -10.36 -3.67
C ASN A 467 8.37 -10.52 -2.17
N TYR A 468 8.81 -9.45 -1.50
CA TYR A 468 9.12 -9.49 -0.08
C TYR A 468 7.92 -9.91 0.78
N ILE A 469 6.69 -9.54 0.38
CA ILE A 469 5.45 -9.95 1.07
C ILE A 469 5.27 -11.46 0.95
N THR A 470 5.47 -12.04 -0.25
CA THR A 470 5.40 -13.49 -0.46
C THR A 470 6.36 -14.24 0.47
N LEU A 471 7.62 -13.77 0.58
CA LEU A 471 8.62 -14.44 1.42
C LEU A 471 8.25 -14.35 2.91
N VAL A 472 7.79 -13.18 3.37
CA VAL A 472 7.34 -12.98 4.76
C VAL A 472 6.11 -13.85 5.08
N SER A 473 5.24 -14.13 4.10
CA SER A 473 4.08 -15.02 4.31
C SER A 473 4.45 -16.51 4.33
N VAL A 474 5.47 -16.94 3.57
CA VAL A 474 5.86 -18.37 3.47
C VAL A 474 6.85 -18.80 4.55
N LEU A 475 7.78 -17.92 4.97
CA LEU A 475 8.81 -18.25 5.97
C LEU A 475 8.27 -18.74 7.33
N PRO A 476 7.17 -18.18 7.89
CA PRO A 476 6.54 -18.71 9.10
C PRO A 476 6.11 -20.17 8.97
N MET A 477 5.76 -20.64 7.76
CA MET A 477 5.43 -22.04 7.53
C MET A 477 6.63 -22.96 7.61
N CYS A 478 7.81 -22.47 7.22
CA CYS A 478 9.04 -23.19 7.49
C CYS A 478 9.32 -23.31 8.99
N THR A 479 8.93 -22.32 9.81
CA THR A 479 9.14 -22.38 11.27
C THR A 479 8.26 -23.45 11.92
N GLN A 480 6.96 -23.49 11.60
CA GLN A 480 6.02 -24.41 12.21
C GLN A 480 6.29 -25.87 11.84
N LEU A 481 6.75 -26.10 10.60
CA LEU A 481 7.13 -27.43 10.10
C LEU A 481 8.61 -27.76 10.33
N GLY A 482 9.40 -26.91 10.98
CA GLY A 482 10.86 -27.11 11.06
C GLY A 482 11.53 -27.37 9.69
N ALA A 483 10.95 -26.85 8.60
CA ALA A 483 11.29 -27.17 7.23
C ALA A 483 12.53 -26.38 6.76
N LEU A 484 13.68 -26.66 7.37
CA LEU A 484 14.93 -25.94 7.19
C LEU A 484 15.39 -25.88 5.72
N ARG A 485 15.17 -26.97 4.96
CA ARG A 485 15.59 -27.05 3.56
C ARG A 485 14.87 -26.00 2.71
N GLN A 486 13.56 -25.94 2.80
CA GLN A 486 12.71 -24.96 2.11
C GLN A 486 13.08 -23.55 2.57
N GLY A 487 13.30 -23.35 3.88
CA GLY A 487 13.78 -22.08 4.42
C GLY A 487 15.10 -21.62 3.79
N LYS A 488 16.06 -22.53 3.60
CA LYS A 488 17.33 -22.25 2.89
C LYS A 488 17.14 -21.95 1.41
N GLU A 489 16.24 -22.65 0.72
CA GLU A 489 15.90 -22.38 -0.68
C GLU A 489 15.30 -20.97 -0.84
N ILE A 490 14.37 -20.60 0.05
CA ILE A 490 13.75 -19.26 0.10
C ILE A 490 14.79 -18.19 0.42
N HIS A 491 15.69 -18.42 1.38
CA HIS A 491 16.79 -17.51 1.69
C HIS A 491 17.72 -17.32 0.48
N GLY A 492 18.09 -18.40 -0.20
CA GLY A 492 18.91 -18.32 -1.43
C GLY A 492 18.25 -17.47 -2.52
N TYR A 493 16.94 -17.56 -2.69
CA TYR A 493 16.19 -16.65 -3.57
C TYR A 493 16.22 -15.21 -3.07
N ALA A 494 15.95 -14.96 -1.79
CA ALA A 494 15.93 -13.61 -1.19
C ALA A 494 17.27 -12.88 -1.38
N THR A 495 18.38 -13.59 -1.26
CA THR A 495 19.72 -13.04 -1.48
C THR A 495 19.96 -12.71 -2.96
N LYS A 496 19.58 -13.61 -3.88
CA LYS A 496 19.75 -13.40 -5.33
C LYS A 496 18.89 -12.26 -5.88
N SER A 497 17.70 -12.05 -5.30
CA SER A 497 16.76 -11.01 -5.74
C SER A 497 16.94 -9.66 -5.03
N GLY A 498 17.92 -9.54 -4.13
CA GLY A 498 18.13 -8.33 -3.32
C GLY A 498 17.07 -8.08 -2.24
N MET A 499 16.11 -9.00 -2.06
CA MET A 499 15.04 -8.88 -1.05
C MET A 499 15.56 -9.05 0.38
N GLY A 500 16.74 -9.65 0.56
CA GLY A 500 17.41 -9.72 1.87
C GLY A 500 17.77 -8.36 2.48
N LEU A 501 17.75 -7.27 1.69
CA LEU A 501 17.90 -5.90 2.18
C LEU A 501 16.66 -5.39 2.92
N ASN A 502 15.50 -6.01 2.70
CA ASN A 502 14.26 -5.65 3.37
C ASN A 502 14.26 -6.15 4.82
N VAL A 503 14.05 -5.23 5.78
CA VAL A 503 14.09 -5.53 7.22
C VAL A 503 13.07 -6.61 7.62
N SER A 504 11.88 -6.62 7.02
CA SER A 504 10.85 -7.61 7.34
C SER A 504 11.26 -9.01 6.90
N VAL A 505 11.86 -9.15 5.70
CA VAL A 505 12.38 -10.44 5.23
C VAL A 505 13.53 -10.91 6.12
N GLY A 506 14.44 -10.00 6.50
CA GLY A 506 15.52 -10.30 7.45
C GLY A 506 14.99 -10.82 8.79
N ASN A 507 14.00 -10.15 9.38
CA ASN A 507 13.36 -10.58 10.63
C ASN A 507 12.69 -11.96 10.50
N SER A 508 11.96 -12.22 9.40
CA SER A 508 11.35 -13.53 9.13
C SER A 508 12.40 -14.64 8.92
N LEU A 509 13.56 -14.33 8.33
CA LEU A 509 14.66 -15.28 8.16
C LEU A 509 15.34 -15.61 9.50
N ILE A 510 15.53 -14.61 10.37
CA ILE A 510 16.04 -14.81 11.73
C ILE A 510 15.08 -15.73 12.52
N ASP A 511 13.77 -15.45 12.48
CA ASP A 511 12.76 -16.28 13.14
C ASP A 511 12.76 -17.71 12.59
N MET A 512 12.86 -17.87 11.26
CA MET A 512 12.94 -19.17 10.60
C MET A 512 14.15 -19.98 11.03
N TYR A 513 15.36 -19.41 11.00
CA TYR A 513 16.54 -20.15 11.42
C TYR A 513 16.54 -20.47 12.92
N SER A 514 16.13 -19.52 13.75
CA SER A 514 16.10 -19.71 15.20
C SER A 514 15.09 -20.78 15.62
N LYS A 515 13.85 -20.75 15.10
CA LYS A 515 12.84 -21.78 15.43
C LYS A 515 13.12 -23.14 14.81
N CYS A 516 13.83 -23.21 13.68
CA CYS A 516 14.35 -24.47 13.14
C CYS A 516 15.55 -25.03 13.93
N GLY A 517 15.98 -24.39 15.04
CA GLY A 517 17.07 -24.86 15.88
C GLY A 517 18.47 -24.36 15.51
N PHE A 518 18.62 -23.50 14.50
CA PHE A 518 19.91 -23.01 14.00
C PHE A 518 20.14 -21.53 14.32
N LEU A 519 20.21 -21.17 15.60
CA LEU A 519 20.38 -19.79 16.07
C LEU A 519 21.59 -19.08 15.43
N GLU A 520 22.72 -19.77 15.27
CA GLU A 520 23.94 -19.19 14.69
C GLU A 520 23.75 -18.72 13.24
N LEU A 521 22.86 -19.35 12.47
CA LEU A 521 22.50 -18.86 11.13
C LEU A 521 21.62 -17.60 11.22
N GLY A 522 20.73 -17.52 12.20
CA GLY A 522 19.97 -16.31 12.51
C GLY A 522 20.88 -15.13 12.89
N VAL A 523 21.89 -15.37 13.73
CA VAL A 523 22.91 -14.35 14.09
C VAL A 523 23.68 -13.88 12.85
N LYS A 524 24.01 -14.77 11.91
CA LYS A 524 24.66 -14.38 10.65
C LYS A 524 23.77 -13.47 9.80
N VAL A 525 22.48 -13.80 9.67
CA VAL A 525 21.51 -12.94 8.96
C VAL A 525 21.43 -11.58 9.63
N PHE A 526 21.29 -11.53 10.97
CA PHE A 526 21.28 -10.29 11.74
C PHE A 526 22.52 -9.42 11.47
N ASN A 527 23.71 -10.01 11.48
CA ASN A 527 24.96 -9.28 11.23
C ASN A 527 25.05 -8.71 9.79
N GLN A 528 24.43 -9.39 8.82
CA GLN A 528 24.40 -8.95 7.42
C GLN A 528 23.37 -7.84 7.13
N MET A 529 22.41 -7.60 8.02
CA MET A 529 21.39 -6.55 7.83
C MET A 529 21.99 -5.15 7.96
N MET A 530 21.84 -4.33 6.92
CA MET A 530 22.31 -2.92 6.89
C MET A 530 21.51 -2.01 7.83
N VAL A 531 20.19 -2.21 7.88
CA VAL A 531 19.27 -1.46 8.74
C VAL A 531 18.62 -2.44 9.71
N LYS A 532 18.63 -2.10 11.00
CA LYS A 532 18.02 -2.88 12.07
C LYS A 532 17.02 -1.99 12.80
N ASN A 533 15.87 -2.54 13.16
CA ASN A 533 14.87 -1.83 13.94
C ASN A 533 14.57 -2.58 15.25
N VAL A 534 13.68 -2.03 16.06
CA VAL A 534 13.24 -2.62 17.34
C VAL A 534 12.78 -4.08 17.17
N ILE A 535 12.07 -4.38 16.08
CA ILE A 535 11.57 -5.74 15.78
C ILE A 535 12.74 -6.70 15.55
N THR A 536 13.78 -6.28 14.81
CA THR A 536 14.98 -7.10 14.56
C THR A 536 15.67 -7.54 15.86
N TYR A 537 15.83 -6.62 16.81
CA TYR A 537 16.41 -6.94 18.12
C TYR A 537 15.46 -7.81 18.95
N ASN A 538 14.14 -7.57 18.91
CA ASN A 538 13.15 -8.43 19.58
C ASN A 538 13.20 -9.87 19.08
N THR A 539 13.28 -10.08 17.77
CA THR A 539 13.40 -11.42 17.19
C THR A 539 14.68 -12.10 17.69
N MET A 540 15.81 -11.38 17.76
CA MET A 540 17.06 -11.94 18.29
C MET A 540 17.01 -12.25 19.79
N ILE A 541 16.45 -11.36 20.61
CA ILE A 541 16.31 -11.56 22.06
C ILE A 541 15.41 -12.76 22.34
N SER A 542 14.25 -12.81 21.67
CA SER A 542 13.32 -13.93 21.77
C SER A 542 13.97 -15.24 21.33
N ALA A 543 14.72 -15.23 20.23
CA ALA A 543 15.47 -16.39 19.75
C ALA A 543 16.55 -16.85 20.73
N CYS A 544 17.27 -15.92 21.39
CA CYS A 544 18.21 -16.30 22.44
C CYS A 544 17.48 -16.91 23.64
N GLY A 545 16.31 -16.38 24.00
CA GLY A 545 15.49 -16.87 25.10
C GLY A 545 14.98 -18.29 24.89
N THR A 546 14.44 -18.61 23.71
CA THR A 546 13.97 -19.97 23.39
C THR A 546 15.10 -21.00 23.34
N HIS A 547 16.33 -20.57 23.05
CA HIS A 547 17.54 -21.39 23.08
C HIS A 547 18.21 -21.43 24.46
N GLY A 548 17.64 -20.80 25.49
CA GLY A 548 18.20 -20.75 26.85
C GLY A 548 19.45 -19.88 27.00
N LEU A 549 19.81 -19.07 26.00
CA LEU A 549 20.99 -18.21 25.97
C LEU A 549 20.65 -16.78 26.45
N GLY A 550 20.11 -16.67 27.67
CA GLY A 550 19.63 -15.39 28.22
C GLY A 550 20.69 -14.28 28.22
N GLU A 551 21.94 -14.58 28.56
CA GLU A 551 23.05 -13.61 28.54
C GLU A 551 23.33 -13.05 27.13
N LYS A 552 23.26 -13.88 26.08
CA LYS A 552 23.35 -13.39 24.68
C LYS A 552 22.16 -12.48 24.35
N GLY A 553 20.97 -12.81 24.86
CA GLY A 553 19.78 -11.95 24.72
C GLY A 553 19.97 -10.58 25.38
N LEU A 554 20.53 -10.54 26.59
CA LEU A 554 20.86 -9.29 27.28
C LEU A 554 21.93 -8.47 26.53
N ALA A 555 22.92 -9.13 25.92
CA ALA A 555 23.91 -8.44 25.09
C ALA A 555 23.27 -7.75 23.87
N PHE A 556 22.30 -8.39 23.20
CA PHE A 556 21.54 -7.75 22.12
C PHE A 556 20.69 -6.57 22.61
N TYR A 557 20.17 -6.64 23.83
CA TYR A 557 19.44 -5.52 24.45
C TYR A 557 20.34 -4.30 24.70
N GLU A 558 21.56 -4.51 25.18
CA GLU A 558 22.50 -3.39 25.34
C GLU A 558 22.92 -2.80 23.99
N GLN A 559 23.18 -3.63 22.97
CA GLN A 559 23.42 -3.14 21.60
C GLN A 559 22.24 -2.32 21.05
N MET A 560 21.00 -2.71 21.35
CA MET A 560 19.82 -1.95 20.97
C MET A 560 19.79 -0.56 21.63
N LYS A 561 20.16 -0.47 22.91
CA LYS A 561 20.25 0.81 23.64
C LYS A 561 21.37 1.68 23.10
N GLU A 562 22.54 1.11 22.80
CA GLU A 562 23.68 1.82 22.19
C GLU A 562 23.32 2.39 20.82
N ALA A 563 22.48 1.69 20.06
CA ALA A 563 21.93 2.18 18.80
C ALA A 563 20.81 3.23 18.96
N GLY A 564 20.53 3.70 20.18
CA GLY A 564 19.57 4.78 20.47
C GLY A 564 18.10 4.38 20.34
N MET A 565 17.80 3.08 20.21
CA MET A 565 16.42 2.60 20.10
C MET A 565 15.79 2.41 21.48
N LYS A 566 14.55 2.88 21.64
CA LYS A 566 13.80 2.73 22.89
C LYS A 566 13.11 1.36 22.95
N PRO A 567 13.29 0.59 24.03
CA PRO A 567 12.53 -0.62 24.29
C PRO A 567 11.03 -0.37 24.37
N ASN A 568 10.22 -1.30 23.86
CA ASN A 568 8.76 -1.28 23.98
C ASN A 568 8.26 -2.44 24.86
N LYS A 569 6.93 -2.59 24.99
CA LYS A 569 6.31 -3.69 25.74
C LYS A 569 6.81 -5.08 25.30
N VAL A 570 6.86 -5.33 24.00
CA VAL A 570 7.26 -6.62 23.43
C VAL A 570 8.73 -6.94 23.73
N ASN A 571 9.62 -5.94 23.75
CA ASN A 571 11.01 -6.10 24.18
C ASN A 571 11.10 -6.70 25.59
N PHE A 572 10.37 -6.12 26.54
CA PHE A 572 10.44 -6.55 27.93
C PHE A 572 9.86 -7.94 28.13
N ILE A 573 8.80 -8.32 27.40
CA ILE A 573 8.31 -9.71 27.38
C ILE A 573 9.40 -10.67 26.90
N SER A 574 10.06 -10.37 25.78
CA SER A 574 11.14 -11.21 25.24
C SER A 574 12.33 -11.32 26.21
N LEU A 575 12.70 -10.22 26.89
CA LEU A 575 13.79 -10.20 27.86
C LEU A 575 13.46 -10.97 29.14
N LEU A 576 12.27 -10.79 29.68
CA LEU A 576 11.82 -11.51 30.88
C LEU A 576 11.70 -13.00 30.60
N SER A 577 11.16 -13.39 29.44
CA SER A 577 11.15 -14.77 28.99
C SER A 577 12.58 -15.33 28.84
N ALA A 578 13.50 -14.60 28.22
CA ALA A 578 14.89 -15.02 28.09
C ALA A 578 15.59 -15.20 29.46
N CYS A 579 15.32 -14.31 30.42
CA CYS A 579 15.81 -14.45 31.79
C CYS A 579 15.19 -15.66 32.48
N SER A 580 13.90 -15.93 32.26
CA SER A 580 13.19 -17.10 32.81
C SER A 580 13.79 -18.41 32.29
N HIS A 581 14.05 -18.49 30.98
CA HIS A 581 14.69 -19.65 30.36
C HIS A 581 16.15 -19.86 30.75
N ALA A 582 16.87 -18.80 31.08
CA ALA A 582 18.25 -18.88 31.55
C ALA A 582 18.39 -18.94 33.10
N GLY A 583 17.29 -18.84 33.85
CA GLY A 583 17.32 -18.81 35.32
C GLY A 583 17.91 -17.52 35.93
N LEU A 584 17.95 -16.41 35.18
CA LEU A 584 18.57 -15.15 35.59
C LEU A 584 17.59 -14.26 36.38
N VAL A 585 17.19 -14.69 37.59
CA VAL A 585 16.15 -14.01 38.38
C VAL A 585 16.49 -12.57 38.73
N ASP A 586 17.71 -12.31 39.21
CA ASP A 586 18.12 -10.96 39.61
C ASP A 586 18.08 -9.98 38.43
N ARG A 587 18.57 -10.42 37.26
CA ARG A 587 18.52 -9.63 36.03
C ARG A 587 17.09 -9.40 35.55
N GLY A 588 16.25 -10.44 35.57
CA GLY A 588 14.85 -10.34 35.19
C GLY A 588 14.07 -9.38 36.11
N TRP A 589 14.34 -9.41 37.42
CA TRP A 589 13.73 -8.48 38.37
C TRP A 589 14.17 -7.03 38.15
N LEU A 590 15.46 -6.80 37.85
CA LEU A 590 15.96 -5.47 37.48
C LEU A 590 15.28 -4.94 36.21
N LEU A 591 15.13 -5.79 35.20
CA LEU A 591 14.44 -5.43 33.95
C LEU A 591 12.96 -5.08 34.18
N TYR A 592 12.26 -5.85 35.01
CA TYR A 592 10.87 -5.57 35.36
C TYR A 592 10.71 -4.22 36.06
N ASN A 593 11.61 -3.88 36.99
CA ASN A 593 11.57 -2.59 37.66
C ASN A 593 11.97 -1.44 36.72
N SER A 594 12.98 -1.63 35.88
CA SER A 594 13.40 -0.64 34.87
C SER A 594 12.28 -0.33 33.88
N MET A 595 11.53 -1.34 33.42
CA MET A 595 10.37 -1.18 32.56
C MET A 595 9.36 -0.16 33.13
N ILE A 596 9.08 -0.25 34.43
CA ILE A 596 8.10 0.60 35.11
C ILE A 596 8.70 1.98 35.40
N ASN A 597 9.89 2.03 35.99
CA ASN A 597 10.45 3.25 36.55
C ASN A 597 11.18 4.11 35.50
N ASP A 598 11.95 3.49 34.61
CA ASP A 598 12.79 4.21 33.64
C ASP A 598 12.04 4.48 32.33
N TYR A 599 11.17 3.55 31.92
CA TYR A 599 10.44 3.64 30.65
C TYR A 599 8.95 3.98 30.80
N GLY A 600 8.40 3.97 32.02
CA GLY A 600 6.99 4.29 32.26
C GLY A 600 6.01 3.29 31.63
N ILE A 601 6.47 2.06 31.34
CA ILE A 601 5.67 1.03 30.68
C ILE A 601 4.86 0.29 31.74
N LYS A 602 3.52 0.37 31.64
CA LYS A 602 2.62 -0.39 32.50
C LYS A 602 2.66 -1.88 32.14
N PRO A 603 2.88 -2.79 33.11
CA PRO A 603 2.86 -4.23 32.87
C PRO A 603 1.47 -4.71 32.42
N ASP A 604 1.45 -5.63 31.46
CA ASP A 604 0.27 -6.40 31.04
C ASP A 604 0.36 -7.85 31.54
N MET A 605 -0.65 -8.67 31.23
CA MET A 605 -0.71 -10.08 31.66
C MET A 605 0.49 -10.91 31.20
N GLU A 606 1.04 -10.64 30.02
CA GLU A 606 2.20 -11.39 29.51
C GLU A 606 3.46 -11.06 30.32
N HIS A 607 3.65 -9.80 30.72
CA HIS A 607 4.74 -9.44 31.62
C HIS A 607 4.61 -10.14 32.98
N TYR A 608 3.41 -10.14 33.57
CA TYR A 608 3.17 -10.84 34.84
C TYR A 608 3.43 -12.34 34.71
N SER A 609 2.98 -12.96 33.63
CA SER A 609 3.19 -14.39 33.37
C SER A 609 4.69 -14.73 33.25
N CYS A 610 5.48 -13.90 32.56
CA CYS A 610 6.93 -14.09 32.47
C CYS A 610 7.64 -13.96 33.83
N VAL A 611 7.21 -13.03 34.68
CA VAL A 611 7.81 -12.85 36.03
C VAL A 611 7.43 -14.02 36.94
N VAL A 612 6.18 -14.49 36.88
CA VAL A 612 5.74 -15.67 37.62
C VAL A 612 6.50 -16.91 37.17
N ASP A 613 6.72 -17.09 35.86
CA ASP A 613 7.54 -18.18 35.33
C ASP A 613 9.01 -18.07 35.79
N LEU A 614 9.59 -16.86 35.76
CA LEU A 614 10.95 -16.57 36.24
C LEU A 614 11.15 -16.98 37.70
N ILE A 615 10.24 -16.56 38.59
CA ILE A 615 10.29 -16.90 40.03
C ILE A 615 9.95 -18.37 40.25
N GLY A 616 8.95 -18.89 39.52
CA GLY A 616 8.50 -20.27 39.65
C GLY A 616 9.60 -21.28 39.30
N ARG A 617 10.42 -21.00 38.29
CA ARG A 617 11.52 -21.88 37.87
C ARG A 617 12.62 -22.05 38.91
N THR A 618 12.85 -21.07 39.79
CA THR A 618 13.82 -21.21 40.89
C THR A 618 13.31 -21.99 42.09
N GLY A 619 12.01 -22.34 42.10
CA GLY A 619 11.37 -23.09 43.17
C GLY A 619 10.74 -22.23 44.26
N ASP A 620 10.85 -20.89 44.18
CA ASP A 620 10.15 -19.98 45.08
C ASP A 620 8.67 -19.82 44.69
N LEU A 621 7.91 -20.91 44.78
CA LEU A 621 6.49 -20.93 44.44
C LEU A 621 5.65 -20.04 45.36
N VAL A 622 6.09 -19.87 46.62
CA VAL A 622 5.42 -19.00 47.59
C VAL A 622 5.61 -17.54 47.22
N GLY A 623 6.82 -17.15 46.81
CA GLY A 623 7.10 -15.82 46.26
C GLY A 623 6.29 -15.55 45.00
N ALA A 624 6.22 -16.52 44.08
CA ALA A 624 5.41 -16.42 42.87
C ALA A 624 3.90 -16.25 43.18
N TYR A 625 3.35 -17.03 44.11
CA TYR A 625 1.96 -16.88 44.55
C TYR A 625 1.69 -15.52 45.22
N LYS A 626 2.60 -15.07 46.10
CA LYS A 626 2.52 -13.74 46.71
C LYS A 626 2.55 -12.63 45.66
N PHE A 627 3.36 -12.77 44.62
CA PHE A 627 3.40 -11.82 43.52
C PHE A 627 2.04 -11.74 42.80
N ILE A 628 1.43 -12.90 42.49
CA ILE A 628 0.08 -12.96 41.89
C ILE A 628 -0.95 -12.24 42.76
N THR A 629 -0.96 -12.48 44.08
CA THR A 629 -1.92 -11.83 44.99
C THR A 629 -1.75 -10.31 45.11
N ARG A 630 -0.58 -9.77 44.72
CA ARG A 630 -0.29 -8.32 44.74
C ARG A 630 -0.56 -7.64 43.39
N MET A 631 -0.93 -8.40 42.36
CA MET A 631 -1.25 -7.84 41.05
C MET A 631 -2.45 -6.88 41.17
N PRO A 632 -2.41 -5.72 40.49
CA PRO A 632 -3.53 -4.76 40.50
C PRO A 632 -4.72 -5.20 39.64
N VAL A 633 -4.61 -6.36 38.99
CA VAL A 633 -5.58 -6.93 38.05
C VAL A 633 -5.73 -8.43 38.31
N ILE A 634 -6.92 -8.95 38.04
CA ILE A 634 -7.26 -10.38 38.22
C ILE A 634 -6.39 -11.22 37.26
N PRO A 635 -5.66 -12.24 37.74
CA PRO A 635 -4.78 -13.04 36.90
C PRO A 635 -5.57 -13.83 35.84
N ASP A 636 -5.04 -13.88 34.63
CA ASP A 636 -5.59 -14.65 33.52
C ASP A 636 -5.09 -16.11 33.53
N ALA A 637 -5.55 -16.89 32.55
CA ALA A 637 -5.14 -18.28 32.38
C ALA A 637 -3.62 -18.44 32.25
N ASN A 638 -2.93 -17.51 31.55
CA ASN A 638 -1.50 -17.60 31.29
C ASN A 638 -0.66 -17.42 32.55
N VAL A 639 -1.04 -16.48 33.43
CA VAL A 639 -0.33 -16.25 34.71
C VAL A 639 -0.48 -17.47 35.62
N LEU A 640 -1.69 -18.00 35.74
CA LEU A 640 -1.97 -19.20 36.54
C LEU A 640 -1.31 -20.45 35.95
N GLY A 641 -1.29 -20.57 34.62
CA GLY A 641 -0.62 -21.62 33.87
C GLY A 641 0.88 -21.66 34.11
N SER A 642 1.55 -20.51 34.12
CA SER A 642 2.98 -20.41 34.46
C SER A 642 3.27 -20.91 35.87
N LEU A 643 2.46 -20.53 36.87
CA LEU A 643 2.63 -21.05 38.23
C LEU A 643 2.35 -22.55 38.31
N LEU A 644 1.31 -23.05 37.63
CA LEU A 644 1.00 -24.48 37.57
C LEU A 644 2.14 -25.28 36.92
N GLY A 645 2.77 -24.72 35.87
CA GLY A 645 3.97 -25.25 35.24
C GLY A 645 5.14 -25.37 36.21
N ALA A 646 5.37 -24.33 37.01
CA ALA A 646 6.37 -24.33 38.07
C ALA A 646 6.05 -25.35 39.18
N CYS A 647 4.79 -25.47 39.60
CA CYS A 647 4.35 -26.49 40.56
C CYS A 647 4.65 -27.91 40.05
N ARG A 648 4.49 -28.16 38.74
CA ARG A 648 4.85 -29.44 38.11
C ARG A 648 6.36 -29.68 38.16
N LEU A 649 7.16 -28.68 37.79
CA LEU A 649 8.62 -28.78 37.80
C LEU A 649 9.17 -29.13 39.19
N HIS A 650 8.58 -28.57 40.25
CA HIS A 650 9.01 -28.76 41.63
C HIS A 650 8.16 -29.78 42.42
N ASN A 651 7.24 -30.49 41.75
CA ASN A 651 6.34 -31.51 42.31
C ASN A 651 5.53 -31.07 43.57
N LYS A 652 4.98 -29.85 43.54
CA LYS A 652 4.22 -29.25 44.66
C LYS A 652 2.72 -29.33 44.42
N VAL A 653 2.11 -30.44 44.84
CA VAL A 653 0.71 -30.79 44.57
C VAL A 653 -0.29 -29.91 45.31
N GLU A 654 -0.01 -29.55 46.57
CA GLU A 654 -0.95 -28.77 47.42
C GLU A 654 -1.23 -27.36 46.85
N LEU A 655 -0.20 -26.68 46.36
CA LEU A 655 -0.37 -25.36 45.74
C LEU A 655 -1.13 -25.45 44.40
N ALA A 656 -0.97 -26.56 43.68
CA ALA A 656 -1.68 -26.80 42.42
C ALA A 656 -3.19 -27.01 42.62
N GLU A 657 -3.64 -27.55 43.76
CA GLU A 657 -5.08 -27.70 44.09
C GLU A 657 -5.76 -26.34 44.25
N LEU A 658 -5.11 -25.42 44.99
CA LEU A 658 -5.63 -24.07 45.22
C LEU A 658 -5.74 -23.28 43.91
N LEU A 659 -4.85 -23.55 42.95
CA LEU A 659 -4.90 -23.00 41.59
C LEU A 659 -5.95 -23.71 40.72
N ALA A 660 -6.16 -25.00 40.89
CA ALA A 660 -7.15 -25.77 40.12
C ALA A 660 -8.56 -25.22 40.33
N GLU A 661 -8.93 -24.88 41.57
CA GLU A 661 -10.24 -24.26 41.86
C GLU A 661 -10.41 -22.91 41.12
N HIS A 662 -9.37 -22.08 41.08
CA HIS A 662 -9.38 -20.81 40.35
C HIS A 662 -9.45 -21.02 38.82
N ILE A 663 -8.70 -21.98 38.27
CA ILE A 663 -8.72 -22.35 36.85
C ILE A 663 -10.12 -22.85 36.43
N PHE A 664 -10.77 -23.64 37.29
CA PHE A 664 -12.11 -24.15 37.02
C PHE A 664 -13.18 -23.04 37.06
N GLN A 665 -13.07 -22.08 37.98
CA GLN A 665 -13.98 -20.92 38.06
C GLN A 665 -13.84 -19.98 36.87
N LEU A 666 -12.62 -19.79 36.35
CA LEU A 666 -12.36 -18.95 35.17
C LEU A 666 -12.86 -19.57 33.85
N ASN A 667 -13.35 -20.80 33.89
CA ASN A 667 -13.95 -21.52 32.76
C ASN A 667 -13.06 -21.50 31.49
N ILE A 668 -11.77 -21.76 31.69
CA ILE A 668 -10.73 -21.67 30.66
C ILE A 668 -11.01 -22.71 29.56
N GLU A 669 -10.99 -22.31 28.29
CA GLU A 669 -11.23 -23.20 27.13
C GLU A 669 -9.97 -23.96 26.68
N ASP A 670 -8.79 -23.58 27.16
CA ASP A 670 -7.54 -24.23 26.77
C ASP A 670 -7.34 -25.58 27.46
N SER A 671 -7.34 -26.67 26.68
CA SER A 671 -7.11 -28.03 27.16
C SER A 671 -5.71 -28.24 27.76
N GLY A 672 -4.73 -27.39 27.43
CA GLY A 672 -3.36 -27.47 27.93
C GLY A 672 -3.24 -27.40 29.45
N HIS A 673 -3.98 -26.50 30.10
CA HIS A 673 -3.97 -26.30 31.55
C HIS A 673 -4.55 -27.51 32.30
N TYR A 674 -5.64 -28.08 31.77
CA TYR A 674 -6.25 -29.30 32.33
C TYR A 674 -5.34 -30.52 32.15
N VAL A 675 -4.67 -30.64 31.00
CA VAL A 675 -3.68 -31.71 30.77
C VAL A 675 -2.49 -31.56 31.72
N LEU A 676 -2.01 -30.33 31.94
CA LEU A 676 -0.92 -30.05 32.88
C LEU A 676 -1.29 -30.43 34.31
N LEU A 677 -2.50 -30.08 34.75
CA LEU A 677 -3.04 -30.46 36.06
C LEU A 677 -3.21 -31.98 36.19
N SER A 678 -3.75 -32.64 35.15
CA SER A 678 -3.90 -34.09 35.08
C SER A 678 -2.54 -34.82 35.22
N ASN A 679 -1.52 -34.32 34.53
CA ASN A 679 -0.15 -34.85 34.61
C ASN A 679 0.47 -34.62 35.99
N LEU A 680 0.17 -33.49 36.64
CA LEU A 680 0.66 -33.18 37.99
C LEU A 680 0.05 -34.15 39.02
N TYR A 681 -1.26 -34.42 38.98
CA TYR A 681 -1.88 -35.43 39.84
C TYR A 681 -1.33 -36.84 39.58
N ALA A 682 -1.04 -37.19 38.32
CA ALA A 682 -0.37 -38.44 37.99
C ALA A 682 1.03 -38.53 38.64
N SER A 683 1.83 -37.46 38.58
CA SER A 683 3.15 -37.40 39.22
C SER A 683 3.10 -37.50 40.75
N GLY A 684 2.02 -36.99 41.36
CA GLY A 684 1.69 -37.15 42.77
C GLY A 684 1.06 -38.49 43.15
N LYS A 685 0.98 -39.47 42.23
CA LYS A 685 0.33 -40.79 42.40
C LYS A 685 -1.17 -40.74 42.73
N ARG A 686 -1.85 -39.63 42.43
CA ARG A 686 -3.29 -39.41 42.67
C ARG A 686 -4.11 -39.71 41.42
N TRP A 687 -4.22 -41.00 41.10
CA TRP A 687 -4.86 -41.48 39.86
C TRP A 687 -6.36 -41.19 39.77
N GLU A 688 -7.07 -41.10 40.90
CA GLU A 688 -8.50 -40.78 40.93
C GLU A 688 -8.77 -39.34 40.50
N ASP A 689 -8.04 -38.36 41.05
CA ASP A 689 -8.21 -36.95 40.70
C ASP A 689 -7.75 -36.66 39.26
N MET A 690 -6.69 -37.35 38.81
CA MET A 690 -6.28 -37.34 37.41
C MET A 690 -7.43 -37.78 36.48
N SER A 691 -8.15 -38.84 36.86
CA SER A 691 -9.29 -39.36 36.10
C SER A 691 -10.47 -38.39 36.08
N LYS A 692 -10.75 -37.72 37.20
CA LYS A 692 -11.78 -36.65 37.29
C LYS A 692 -11.46 -35.46 36.38
N VAL A 693 -10.20 -35.02 36.32
CA VAL A 693 -9.79 -33.94 35.41
C VAL A 693 -9.94 -34.38 33.96
N ARG A 694 -9.60 -35.63 33.62
CA ARG A 694 -9.77 -36.17 32.26
C ARG A 694 -11.22 -36.37 31.86
N SER A 695 -12.12 -36.73 32.78
CA SER A 695 -13.56 -36.75 32.49
C SER A 695 -14.07 -35.33 32.24
N LEU A 696 -13.64 -34.35 33.06
CA LEU A 696 -14.01 -32.94 32.87
C LEU A 696 -13.60 -32.39 31.49
N ILE A 697 -12.41 -32.76 31.00
CA ILE A 697 -11.96 -32.42 29.63
C ILE A 697 -12.93 -32.97 28.59
N LYS A 698 -13.35 -34.23 28.71
CA LYS A 698 -14.30 -34.88 27.79
C LYS A 698 -15.70 -34.26 27.88
N ASP A 699 -16.19 -34.02 29.09
CA ASP A 699 -17.54 -33.48 29.33
C ASP A 699 -17.67 -32.05 28.79
N LYS A 700 -16.58 -31.27 28.84
CA LYS A 700 -16.50 -29.93 28.22
C LYS A 700 -16.27 -29.96 26.70
N GLY A 701 -16.08 -31.14 26.09
CA GLY A 701 -15.75 -31.26 24.67
C GLY A 701 -14.39 -30.66 24.30
N LEU A 702 -13.47 -30.52 25.27
CA LEU A 702 -12.15 -29.95 25.03
C LEU A 702 -11.29 -30.96 24.28
N GLU A 703 -10.88 -30.63 23.06
CA GLU A 703 -9.98 -31.47 22.29
C GLU A 703 -8.54 -31.30 22.76
N LYS A 704 -7.91 -32.44 23.10
CA LYS A 704 -6.46 -32.49 23.26
C LYS A 704 -5.84 -32.41 21.87
N LYS A 705 -5.00 -31.41 21.62
CA LYS A 705 -4.19 -31.38 20.39
C LYS A 705 -3.29 -32.63 20.34
N PRO A 706 -3.45 -33.53 19.36
CA PRO A 706 -2.61 -34.71 19.25
C PRO A 706 -1.19 -34.27 18.90
N GLY A 707 -0.19 -34.96 19.47
CA GLY A 707 1.19 -34.81 18.99
C GLY A 707 1.28 -35.23 17.53
N CYS A 708 2.09 -34.54 16.74
CA CYS A 708 2.36 -34.94 15.36
C CYS A 708 3.87 -34.95 15.08
N SER A 709 4.28 -35.87 14.23
CA SER A 709 5.54 -35.86 13.50
C SER A 709 5.24 -35.66 12.02
N TRP A 710 6.25 -35.33 11.22
CA TRP A 710 6.08 -35.27 9.77
C TRP A 710 7.39 -35.61 9.07
N ILE A 711 7.26 -36.20 7.88
CA ILE A 711 8.38 -36.51 6.99
C ILE A 711 8.18 -35.83 5.66
N GLN A 712 9.27 -35.37 5.06
CA GLN A 712 9.27 -34.86 3.70
C GLN A 712 9.80 -35.92 2.73
N VAL A 713 8.95 -36.38 1.80
CA VAL A 713 9.37 -37.24 0.69
C VAL A 713 9.26 -36.44 -0.61
N GLY A 714 10.42 -36.09 -1.17
CA GLY A 714 10.52 -35.21 -2.33
C GLY A 714 9.95 -33.82 -2.05
N HIS A 715 8.77 -33.55 -2.60
CA HIS A 715 8.08 -32.26 -2.51
C HIS A 715 6.82 -32.28 -1.65
N CYS A 716 6.44 -33.44 -1.13
CA CYS A 716 5.27 -33.62 -0.29
C CYS A 716 5.70 -33.76 1.17
N ILE A 717 4.92 -33.17 2.08
CA ILE A 717 5.07 -33.33 3.53
C ILE A 717 3.95 -34.24 3.98
N PHE A 718 4.31 -35.35 4.63
CA PHE A 718 3.38 -36.30 5.21
C PHE A 718 3.39 -36.12 6.72
N VAL A 719 2.24 -35.80 7.30
CA VAL A 719 2.07 -35.57 8.74
C VAL A 719 1.48 -36.84 9.37
N PHE A 720 2.09 -37.31 10.44
CA PHE A 720 1.63 -38.43 11.25
C PHE A 720 1.19 -37.90 12.61
N HIS A 721 -0.10 -38.03 12.93
CA HIS A 721 -0.59 -37.71 14.27
C HIS A 721 -0.54 -38.96 15.16
N ALA A 722 -0.24 -38.80 16.45
CA ALA A 722 -0.12 -39.89 17.43
C ALA A 722 -1.40 -40.75 17.59
N THR A 723 -2.53 -40.31 17.03
CA THR A 723 -3.80 -41.06 17.03
C THR A 723 -4.34 -41.31 15.61
N SER A 724 -3.58 -40.98 14.56
CA SER A 724 -4.00 -41.11 13.17
C SER A 724 -3.67 -42.50 12.63
N THR A 725 -4.68 -43.19 12.11
CA THR A 725 -4.56 -44.47 11.39
C THR A 725 -4.68 -44.28 9.87
N PHE A 726 -4.49 -43.06 9.34
CA PHE A 726 -4.69 -42.77 7.94
C PHE A 726 -3.40 -42.29 7.27
N HIS A 727 -2.83 -43.15 6.42
CA HIS A 727 -1.80 -42.80 5.44
C HIS A 727 -2.08 -43.57 4.13
N PRO A 728 -1.96 -42.94 2.94
CA PRO A 728 -2.25 -43.62 1.66
C PRO A 728 -1.44 -44.90 1.44
N GLU A 729 -0.25 -44.96 2.03
CA GLU A 729 0.65 -46.12 1.99
C GLU A 729 0.82 -46.82 3.35
N LEU A 730 -0.12 -46.63 4.30
CA LEU A 730 0.01 -47.17 5.66
C LEU A 730 0.35 -48.66 5.67
N ALA A 731 -0.33 -49.46 4.84
CA ALA A 731 -0.09 -50.90 4.75
C ALA A 731 1.36 -51.26 4.39
N LYS A 732 1.98 -50.50 3.47
CA LYS A 732 3.40 -50.70 3.12
C LYS A 732 4.34 -50.29 4.26
N ILE A 733 4.00 -49.21 4.96
CA ILE A 733 4.78 -48.71 6.10
C ILE A 733 4.74 -49.76 7.22
N GLU A 734 3.56 -50.28 7.56
CA GLU A 734 3.38 -51.35 8.56
C GLU A 734 4.13 -52.62 8.17
N GLU A 735 4.01 -53.09 6.93
CA GLU A 735 4.76 -54.24 6.42
C GLU A 735 6.29 -54.05 6.54
N THR A 736 6.78 -52.83 6.23
CA THR A 736 8.19 -52.49 6.34
C THR A 736 8.63 -52.43 7.81
N LEU A 737 7.84 -51.82 8.69
CA LEU A 737 8.12 -51.77 10.12
C LEU A 737 8.15 -53.17 10.74
N ASP A 738 7.22 -54.06 10.37
CA ASP A 738 7.20 -55.45 10.81
C ASP A 738 8.45 -56.21 10.35
N SER A 739 8.88 -55.98 9.09
CA SER A 739 10.12 -56.57 8.57
C SER A 739 11.36 -56.09 9.34
N LEU A 740 11.43 -54.79 9.66
CA LEU A 740 12.49 -54.20 10.47
C LEU A 740 12.46 -54.74 11.90
N PHE A 741 11.27 -54.91 12.48
CA PHE A 741 11.09 -55.46 13.83
C PHE A 741 11.57 -56.91 13.91
N LEU A 742 11.33 -57.71 12.86
CA LEU A 742 11.86 -59.07 12.74
C LEU A 742 13.38 -59.07 12.66
N VAL A 743 13.99 -58.17 11.88
CA VAL A 743 15.46 -58.04 11.77
C VAL A 743 16.06 -57.63 13.12
N MET A 744 15.48 -56.63 13.79
CA MET A 744 15.94 -56.15 15.10
C MET A 744 15.85 -57.24 16.19
N LYS A 745 14.82 -58.10 16.14
CA LYS A 745 14.73 -59.29 17.01
C LYS A 745 15.78 -60.35 16.70
N SER A 746 16.19 -60.48 15.45
CA SER A 746 17.18 -61.48 15.03
C SER A 746 18.64 -61.10 15.36
N GLU A 747 18.92 -59.81 15.57
CA GLU A 747 20.26 -59.27 15.89
C GLU A 747 20.52 -59.11 17.41
N ASP A 748 19.66 -59.67 18.27
CA ASP A 748 19.86 -59.73 19.74
C ASP A 748 20.12 -58.35 20.40
N TYR A 749 19.50 -57.28 19.87
CA TYR A 749 19.41 -56.01 20.59
C TYR A 749 18.58 -56.22 21.87
N MET A 750 19.27 -56.44 22.99
CA MET A 750 18.73 -56.66 24.33
C MET A 750 17.53 -55.74 24.65
N LEU A 751 16.33 -56.33 24.63
CA LEU A 751 15.06 -55.79 25.09
C LEU A 751 15.01 -55.68 26.63
N ALA A 752 16.00 -55.04 27.25
CA ALA A 752 16.11 -54.99 28.72
C ALA A 752 15.32 -53.85 29.39
N ASN A 753 14.46 -53.09 28.68
CA ASN A 753 13.64 -52.05 29.31
C ASN A 753 12.22 -51.87 28.75
N LEU A 754 11.67 -52.86 28.06
CA LEU A 754 10.35 -52.75 27.40
C LEU A 754 9.18 -53.41 28.17
N GLY A 755 9.38 -53.71 29.45
CA GLY A 755 8.32 -54.22 30.33
C GLY A 755 7.23 -53.20 30.71
N PHE A 756 7.37 -51.93 30.29
CA PHE A 756 6.36 -50.88 30.50
C PHE A 756 6.34 -49.93 29.28
N CYS A 757 5.79 -50.33 28.14
CA CYS A 757 5.37 -49.37 27.12
C CYS A 757 4.44 -49.99 26.08
N SER A 758 3.13 -49.81 26.26
CA SER A 758 2.14 -49.83 25.17
C SER A 758 2.22 -48.58 24.27
N HIS A 759 3.36 -47.87 24.26
CA HIS A 759 3.60 -46.59 23.58
C HIS A 759 4.74 -46.64 22.55
N VAL A 760 5.25 -47.83 22.22
CA VAL A 760 6.41 -47.97 21.31
C VAL A 760 6.08 -47.73 19.84
N ASN A 761 4.79 -47.66 19.46
CA ASN A 761 4.42 -47.18 18.13
C ASN A 761 4.73 -45.68 17.93
N ASP A 762 4.84 -44.87 18.99
CA ASP A 762 5.12 -43.43 18.85
C ASP A 762 6.61 -43.10 18.66
N GLN A 763 7.54 -44.01 19.01
CA GLN A 763 8.98 -43.77 18.88
C GLN A 763 9.61 -44.37 17.62
N LEU A 764 8.94 -45.32 16.96
CA LEU A 764 9.40 -45.90 15.68
C LEU A 764 8.86 -45.14 14.45
N LEU A 765 7.94 -44.19 14.64
CA LEU A 765 7.38 -43.30 13.61
C LEU A 765 8.01 -41.88 13.60
N THR A 766 9.07 -41.66 14.40
CA THR A 766 9.98 -40.51 14.33
C THR A 766 11.35 -40.97 13.91
#